data_AF-A0A7J2HQK0-F1
#
_entry.id   AF-A0A7J2HQK0-F1
#
_cell.length_a   1.000
_cell.length_b   1.000
_cell.length_c   1.000
_cell.angle_alpha   90.00
_cell.angle_beta   90.00
_cell.angle_gamma   90.00
#
_symmetry.space_group_name_H-M   'P 1'
#
loop_
_entity.id
_entity.type
_entity.pdbx_description
1 polymer ?
#
loop_
_entity_poly.entity_id
_entity_poly.type
_entity_poly.pdbx_seq_one_letter_code
_entity_poly.pdbx_strand_id
1 'polypeptide(L)'
;MFMKTWATGLIIALLTVVTLKGLEGVPLVSNEVVYIEVQFHYIGDLTYTTWVEVKNYTCEIDVPKNVSFLFIRIESLSPLTFKDIIDPIGRSLIKSWELCGVVKGSRRIAYVNITRIGIYGTYRVIFQDDVRRNIFTLISIPHEVNMSKLIIINPFKSINLDVRSIFKSKYDLYAVLCKVAIITGNVDLRSDLQYYLTKRKEKMLVKGVGEYIIDVYDVLVFGENITLTNKANFTAYILLNIKPIILENHALKVAHLVEHYELLIENPLNHNCFLMVNSPRVMDFNSSLKILSHDPILNVTFPDQYCVLEVPENYSGRLMFFKFNYVFLNILDLDMEEVSEYSAIVEYPDGSRVEIEDNRIPLIYPPYFAVIIKIPYQSAIRYSTASFRNLSLNLYLNMKDFVIRVTDMEGNPLPNASAKLFSFSTYKYIQGLSDGRGLIRFRDVLLDVNYTLLIYYRNVEIAKKVIEVSDNNSFIEVECPLSRMQIKVIDFMGNPLKNVTLELRSKMFTETGVTDSNGNFITSLIPVGVYNVTAYYGKLKLGSFTVNFTSRATATIELEVYSLSVSVKDAFGNILSDVSIEVYSDGICILNTTLSRGKIAIPYLPKGNYTLKVSVGMYHQEIHIYLEANRYVPVNTDIILRYGDIIVRQNDLMIITIVSLCLMLLKLIRRRKEIVIE
;
A
#
# COMPACT_ATOMS: atom_id res chain seq x y z
N MET A 1 -23.66 -29.41 34.24
CA MET A 1 -23.78 -28.41 33.14
C MET A 1 -22.41 -28.21 32.50
N PHE A 2 -21.85 -29.27 31.88
CA PHE A 2 -20.40 -29.43 31.66
C PHE A 2 -20.01 -29.97 30.26
N MET A 3 -20.91 -29.90 29.26
CA MET A 3 -20.68 -30.53 27.95
C MET A 3 -20.89 -29.63 26.71
N LYS A 4 -21.13 -28.31 26.86
CA LYS A 4 -21.39 -27.42 25.70
C LYS A 4 -20.24 -26.50 25.28
N THR A 5 -19.10 -26.51 25.97
CA THR A 5 -17.92 -25.67 25.64
C THR A 5 -16.80 -26.40 24.90
N TRP A 6 -17.03 -27.65 24.48
CA TRP A 6 -16.02 -28.46 23.76
C TRP A 6 -16.06 -28.29 22.24
N ALA A 7 -17.12 -27.68 21.69
CA ALA A 7 -17.27 -27.51 20.24
C ALA A 7 -16.41 -26.37 19.66
N THR A 8 -15.98 -25.41 20.49
CA THR A 8 -15.06 -24.34 20.07
C THR A 8 -13.57 -24.74 20.20
N GLY A 9 -13.26 -25.79 20.96
CA GLY A 9 -11.90 -26.33 21.08
C GLY A 9 -11.47 -27.20 19.89
N LEU A 10 -12.42 -27.73 19.12
CA LEU A 10 -12.15 -28.64 18.00
C LEU A 10 -11.68 -27.92 16.72
N ILE A 11 -11.79 -26.59 16.67
CA ILE A 11 -11.30 -25.79 15.52
C ILE A 11 -9.79 -25.52 15.65
N ILE A 12 -9.20 -25.64 16.84
CA ILE A 12 -7.76 -25.38 17.07
C ILE A 12 -6.90 -26.62 16.73
N ALA A 13 -7.49 -27.82 16.66
CA ALA A 13 -6.79 -29.07 16.34
C ALA A 13 -6.60 -29.33 14.82
N LEU A 14 -7.15 -28.46 13.96
CA LEU A 14 -6.94 -28.47 12.51
C LEU A 14 -6.07 -27.27 12.11
N LEU A 15 -4.92 -27.11 12.76
CA LEU A 15 -3.83 -26.32 12.20
C LEU A 15 -3.35 -27.05 10.93
N THR A 16 -3.97 -26.73 9.79
CA THR A 16 -3.41 -27.05 8.48
C THR A 16 -2.08 -26.31 8.38
N VAL A 17 -0.99 -27.03 8.69
CA VAL A 17 0.39 -26.62 8.40
C VAL A 17 0.52 -26.58 6.87
N VAL A 18 0.09 -25.49 6.26
CA VAL A 18 0.32 -25.25 4.84
C VAL A 18 1.76 -24.78 4.72
N THR A 19 2.62 -25.62 4.14
CA THR A 19 3.94 -25.20 3.69
C THR A 19 3.78 -24.28 2.49
N LEU A 20 3.56 -23.00 2.75
CA LEU A 20 3.44 -21.98 1.70
C LEU A 20 4.81 -21.79 1.02
N LYS A 21 4.98 -22.44 -0.14
CA LYS A 21 6.08 -22.22 -1.11
C LYS A 21 6.15 -20.77 -1.67
N GLY A 22 5.24 -19.88 -1.29
CA GLY A 22 5.06 -18.56 -1.89
C GLY A 22 5.83 -17.40 -1.24
N LEU A 23 6.88 -17.64 -0.45
CA LEU A 23 7.75 -16.58 0.09
C LEU A 23 9.08 -16.44 -0.64
N GLU A 24 9.37 -17.30 -1.62
CA GLU A 24 10.58 -17.19 -2.44
C GLU A 24 10.42 -16.02 -3.43
N GLY A 25 11.08 -14.89 -3.12
CA GLY A 25 11.30 -13.80 -4.08
C GLY A 25 10.66 -12.44 -3.77
N VAL A 26 9.85 -12.30 -2.71
CA VAL A 26 9.32 -10.98 -2.30
C VAL A 26 10.25 -10.34 -1.27
N PRO A 27 10.72 -9.08 -1.46
CA PRO A 27 11.50 -8.38 -0.45
C PRO A 27 10.73 -8.27 0.88
N LEU A 28 11.38 -8.62 1.99
CA LEU A 28 10.80 -8.59 3.34
C LEU A 28 11.38 -7.42 4.13
N VAL A 29 10.52 -6.49 4.56
CA VAL A 29 10.87 -5.45 5.55
C VAL A 29 10.49 -5.95 6.94
N SER A 30 11.40 -5.89 7.92
CA SER A 30 11.16 -6.38 9.29
C SER A 30 11.03 -5.22 10.27
N ASN A 31 9.89 -5.17 10.94
CA ASN A 31 9.57 -4.22 12.01
C ASN A 31 9.33 -4.95 13.33
N GLU A 32 9.61 -4.29 14.44
CA GLU A 32 9.35 -4.80 15.78
C GLU A 32 8.34 -3.89 16.48
N VAL A 33 7.25 -4.48 16.99
CA VAL A 33 6.16 -3.75 17.64
C VAL A 33 6.16 -4.10 19.11
N VAL A 34 6.54 -3.13 19.93
CA VAL A 34 6.52 -3.24 21.39
C VAL A 34 5.66 -2.14 21.97
N TYR A 35 4.68 -2.55 22.79
CA TYR A 35 3.88 -1.65 23.61
C TYR A 35 4.27 -1.79 25.07
N ILE A 36 4.24 -0.67 25.77
CA ILE A 36 4.24 -0.64 27.24
C ILE A 36 2.88 -0.18 27.75
N GLU A 37 2.49 -0.71 28.90
CA GLU A 37 1.31 -0.27 29.64
C GLU A 37 1.73 0.85 30.61
N VAL A 38 1.00 1.96 30.61
CA VAL A 38 1.21 3.08 31.51
C VAL A 38 -0.09 3.36 32.27
N GLN A 39 -0.07 3.21 33.59
CA GLN A 39 -1.17 3.56 34.46
C GLN A 39 -0.86 4.87 35.21
N PHE A 40 -1.77 5.83 35.10
CA PHE A 40 -1.75 7.09 35.81
C PHE A 40 -2.64 6.97 37.03
N HIS A 41 -2.07 7.19 38.22
CA HIS A 41 -2.82 7.29 39.46
C HIS A 41 -2.96 8.76 39.83
N TYR A 42 -4.18 9.28 39.83
CA TYR A 42 -4.46 10.66 40.20
C TYR A 42 -4.66 10.80 41.72
N ILE A 43 -4.48 12.01 42.22
CA ILE A 43 -4.83 12.36 43.60
C ILE A 43 -6.35 12.15 43.76
N GLY A 44 -6.76 11.24 44.67
CA GLY A 44 -8.17 10.89 44.89
C GLY A 44 -8.63 9.55 44.29
N ASP A 45 -7.73 8.56 44.21
CA ASP A 45 -7.98 7.15 43.82
C ASP A 45 -8.53 6.90 42.40
N LEU A 46 -8.51 7.91 41.52
CA LEU A 46 -8.81 7.71 40.10
C LEU A 46 -7.59 7.13 39.37
N THR A 47 -7.81 6.09 38.57
CA THR A 47 -6.78 5.46 37.74
C THR A 47 -7.15 5.51 36.25
N TYR A 48 -6.16 5.75 35.39
CA TYR A 48 -6.30 5.71 33.93
C TYR A 48 -5.17 4.90 33.32
N THR A 49 -5.49 3.95 32.44
CA THR A 49 -4.49 3.11 31.76
C THR A 49 -4.42 3.47 30.28
N THR A 50 -3.21 3.61 29.75
CA THR A 50 -2.94 3.77 28.32
C THR A 50 -1.79 2.87 27.88
N TRP A 51 -1.57 2.78 26.57
CA TRP A 51 -0.48 2.03 25.97
C TRP A 51 0.34 2.95 25.08
N VAL A 52 1.66 2.84 25.20
CA VAL A 52 2.60 3.64 24.43
C VAL A 52 3.48 2.71 23.61
N GLU A 53 3.58 2.98 22.31
CA GLU A 53 4.48 2.25 21.41
C GLU A 53 5.93 2.68 21.68
N VAL A 54 6.84 1.71 21.74
CA VAL A 54 8.28 1.97 21.87
C VAL A 54 8.89 2.13 20.47
N LYS A 55 9.55 3.26 20.23
CA LYS A 55 10.28 3.53 18.99
C LYS A 55 11.75 3.80 19.29
N ASN A 56 12.64 3.11 18.58
CA ASN A 56 14.09 3.26 18.73
C ASN A 56 14.57 3.15 20.19
N TYR A 57 14.11 2.13 20.92
CA TYR A 57 14.41 1.92 22.35
C TYR A 57 13.98 3.07 23.27
N THR A 58 13.02 3.90 22.85
CA THR A 58 12.52 5.01 23.66
C THR A 58 11.01 5.19 23.54
N CYS A 59 10.39 5.78 24.55
CA CYS A 59 9.06 6.35 24.44
C CYS A 59 8.92 7.57 25.36
N GLU A 60 7.90 8.38 25.09
CA GLU A 60 7.59 9.58 25.85
C GLU A 60 6.22 9.44 26.52
N ILE A 61 6.13 9.88 27.77
CA ILE A 61 4.93 9.81 28.61
C ILE A 61 4.63 11.22 29.11
N ASP A 62 3.55 11.81 28.62
CA ASP A 62 3.09 13.11 29.09
C ASP A 62 2.31 12.97 30.39
N VAL A 63 2.85 13.56 31.46
CA VAL A 63 2.29 13.49 32.80
C VAL A 63 1.53 14.77 33.11
N PRO A 64 0.19 14.74 33.16
CA PRO A 64 -0.61 15.91 33.50
C PRO A 64 -0.49 16.29 34.98
N LYS A 65 -0.90 17.52 35.30
CA LYS A 65 -1.03 17.96 36.70
C LYS A 65 -2.02 17.05 37.45
N ASN A 66 -1.78 16.85 38.74
CA ASN A 66 -2.57 16.02 39.66
C ASN A 66 -2.36 14.50 39.56
N VAL A 67 -1.43 14.03 38.72
CA VAL A 67 -0.95 12.65 38.79
C VAL A 67 -0.06 12.51 40.03
N SER A 68 -0.37 11.51 40.85
CA SER A 68 0.36 11.17 42.06
C SER A 68 1.47 10.15 41.78
N PHE A 69 1.16 9.13 40.97
CA PHE A 69 2.09 8.06 40.60
C PHE A 69 1.88 7.63 39.16
N LEU A 70 2.98 7.19 38.53
CA LEU A 70 2.94 6.40 37.31
C LEU A 70 3.32 4.98 37.61
N PHE A 71 2.65 4.07 36.94
CA PHE A 71 3.03 2.69 36.85
C PHE A 71 3.32 2.36 35.39
N ILE A 72 4.49 1.81 35.10
CA ILE A 72 4.95 1.51 33.73
C ILE A 72 5.33 0.04 33.66
N ARG A 73 4.74 -0.69 32.73
CA ARG A 73 4.95 -2.13 32.57
C ARG A 73 5.28 -2.53 31.15
N ILE A 74 6.21 -3.47 31.05
CA ILE A 74 6.61 -4.16 29.84
C ILE A 74 6.13 -5.62 29.96
N GLU A 75 5.49 -6.16 28.91
CA GLU A 75 5.10 -7.57 28.90
C GLU A 75 6.32 -8.50 28.99
N SER A 76 6.19 -9.68 29.59
CA SER A 76 7.30 -10.59 29.90
C SER A 76 8.06 -11.17 28.71
N LEU A 77 7.41 -11.30 27.56
CA LEU A 77 8.02 -11.81 26.34
C LEU A 77 8.58 -10.71 25.43
N SER A 78 8.37 -9.45 25.79
CA SER A 78 9.01 -8.32 25.09
C SER A 78 10.53 -8.52 25.07
N PRO A 79 11.23 -8.12 24.00
CA PRO A 79 12.68 -8.14 23.97
C PRO A 79 13.30 -6.99 24.76
N LEU A 80 12.51 -6.12 25.39
CA LEU A 80 12.98 -4.91 26.04
C LEU A 80 12.88 -4.97 27.56
N THR A 81 13.81 -4.27 28.23
CA THR A 81 13.81 -3.95 29.67
C THR A 81 14.13 -2.48 29.88
N PHE A 82 13.80 -1.92 31.05
CA PHE A 82 14.17 -0.55 31.41
C PHE A 82 15.69 -0.37 31.47
N LYS A 83 16.20 0.67 30.81
CA LYS A 83 17.57 1.20 30.94
C LYS A 83 17.59 2.44 31.83
N ASP A 84 16.67 3.38 31.61
CA ASP A 84 16.52 4.59 32.42
C ASP A 84 15.12 5.20 32.28
N ILE A 85 14.75 6.06 33.22
CA ILE A 85 13.56 6.93 33.15
C ILE A 85 14.01 8.32 33.52
N ILE A 86 13.81 9.27 32.61
CA ILE A 86 14.28 10.65 32.71
C ILE A 86 13.08 11.57 32.92
N ASP A 87 13.14 12.43 33.94
CA ASP A 87 12.11 13.43 34.18
C ASP A 87 12.21 14.63 33.20
N PRO A 88 11.22 15.54 33.17
CA PRO A 88 11.19 16.65 32.21
C PRO A 88 12.38 17.62 32.27
N ILE A 89 13.18 17.60 33.34
CA ILE A 89 14.36 18.45 33.48
C ILE A 89 15.67 17.70 33.18
N GLY A 90 15.60 16.45 32.70
CA GLY A 90 16.76 15.67 32.29
C GLY A 90 17.41 14.85 33.40
N ARG A 91 16.78 14.70 34.58
CA ARG A 91 17.33 13.90 35.68
C ARG A 91 16.91 12.44 35.54
N SER A 92 17.90 11.54 35.60
CA SER A 92 17.71 10.09 35.70
C SER A 92 17.06 9.73 37.05
N LEU A 93 15.91 9.06 37.00
CA LEU A 93 15.11 8.70 38.17
C LEU A 93 15.43 7.31 38.70
N ILE A 94 15.89 6.39 37.84
CA ILE A 94 16.14 5.00 38.23
C ILE A 94 17.23 4.86 39.30
N LYS A 95 18.03 5.92 39.52
CA LYS A 95 19.06 6.01 40.57
C LYS A 95 18.51 6.28 41.97
N SER A 96 17.23 6.67 42.08
CA SER A 96 16.61 7.10 43.33
C SER A 96 15.26 6.41 43.48
N TRP A 97 15.23 5.26 44.16
CA TRP A 97 13.99 4.47 44.31
C TRP A 97 12.82 5.27 44.86
N GLU A 98 13.11 6.21 45.76
CA GLU A 98 12.16 7.12 46.37
C GLU A 98 11.34 7.91 45.34
N LEU A 99 11.96 8.18 44.19
CA LEU A 99 11.38 8.85 43.03
C LEU A 99 10.93 7.83 41.97
N CYS A 100 11.70 6.76 41.77
CA CYS A 100 11.38 5.73 40.79
C CYS A 100 11.93 4.34 41.18
N GLY A 101 11.05 3.38 41.44
CA GLY A 101 11.42 1.99 41.75
C GLY A 101 11.23 1.07 40.54
N VAL A 102 12.26 0.32 40.15
CA VAL A 102 12.15 -0.73 39.12
C VAL A 102 12.26 -2.11 39.77
N VAL A 103 11.24 -2.96 39.58
CA VAL A 103 11.19 -4.31 40.15
C VAL A 103 12.24 -5.16 39.44
N LYS A 104 13.36 -5.48 40.12
CA LYS A 104 14.49 -6.15 39.46
C LYS A 104 14.20 -7.57 38.98
N GLY A 105 13.14 -8.23 39.47
CA GLY A 105 12.83 -9.66 39.20
C GLY A 105 12.35 -9.87 37.79
N SER A 106 11.63 -8.87 37.29
CA SER A 106 11.25 -8.77 35.89
C SER A 106 12.06 -7.72 35.14
N ARG A 107 12.59 -6.68 35.82
CA ARG A 107 13.07 -5.40 35.23
C ARG A 107 12.11 -4.78 34.20
N ARG A 108 10.85 -5.21 34.27
CA ARG A 108 9.78 -4.89 33.33
C ARG A 108 8.65 -4.13 34.00
N ILE A 109 8.83 -3.78 35.27
CA ILE A 109 7.90 -2.93 36.01
C ILE A 109 8.68 -1.77 36.62
N ALA A 110 8.21 -0.56 36.37
CA ALA A 110 8.70 0.67 36.98
C ALA A 110 7.54 1.43 37.63
N TYR A 111 7.82 2.01 38.78
CA TYR A 111 6.93 2.89 39.52
C TYR A 111 7.60 4.25 39.63
N VAL A 112 6.88 5.34 39.33
CA VAL A 112 7.40 6.71 39.40
C VAL A 112 6.53 7.54 40.33
N ASN A 113 7.13 8.05 41.40
CA ASN A 113 6.47 8.88 42.40
C ASN A 113 6.47 10.36 41.99
N ILE A 114 5.42 10.75 41.26
CA ILE A 114 5.25 12.12 40.77
C ILE A 114 5.07 13.11 41.91
N THR A 115 4.35 12.75 42.99
CA THR A 115 4.18 13.65 44.14
C THR A 115 5.50 14.02 44.82
N ARG A 116 6.44 13.07 44.91
CA ARG A 116 7.77 13.29 45.50
C ARG A 116 8.74 13.98 44.54
N ILE A 117 8.59 13.75 43.24
CA ILE A 117 9.37 14.43 42.21
C ILE A 117 8.96 15.90 42.09
N GLY A 118 7.65 16.18 42.09
CA GLY A 118 7.09 17.53 42.00
C GLY A 118 7.20 18.19 40.61
N ILE A 119 7.48 17.41 39.56
CA ILE A 119 7.66 17.88 38.18
C ILE A 119 6.61 17.21 37.29
N TYR A 120 5.98 17.99 36.42
CA TYR A 120 4.98 17.52 35.45
C TYR A 120 5.46 17.82 34.03
N GLY A 121 4.93 17.13 33.03
CA GLY A 121 5.34 17.25 31.63
C GLY A 121 5.82 15.91 31.08
N THR A 122 6.68 15.96 30.06
CA THR A 122 7.09 14.77 29.29
C THR A 122 8.23 14.03 29.96
N TYR A 123 7.95 12.80 30.40
CA TYR A 123 8.95 11.86 30.90
C TYR A 123 9.44 10.99 29.75
N ARG A 124 10.75 10.78 29.67
CA ARG A 124 11.35 9.91 28.65
C ARG A 124 11.77 8.58 29.25
N VAL A 125 11.25 7.49 28.71
CA VAL A 125 11.63 6.13 29.10
C VAL A 125 12.62 5.60 28.07
N ILE A 126 13.72 5.02 28.55
CA ILE A 126 14.77 4.45 27.71
C ILE A 126 14.86 2.96 28.01
N PHE A 127 14.92 2.17 26.96
CA PHE A 127 14.97 0.71 27.00
C PHE A 127 16.35 0.19 26.56
N GLN A 128 16.57 -1.09 26.82
CA GLN A 128 17.68 -1.89 26.32
C GLN A 128 17.20 -3.32 26.08
N ASP A 129 17.98 -4.12 25.35
CA ASP A 129 17.67 -5.52 25.12
C ASP A 129 17.63 -6.33 26.41
N ASP A 130 16.69 -7.28 26.45
CA ASP A 130 16.56 -8.29 27.48
C ASP A 130 16.42 -9.69 26.86
N VAL A 131 17.46 -10.48 27.08
CA VAL A 131 17.52 -11.88 26.62
C VAL A 131 16.64 -12.78 27.50
N ARG A 132 16.29 -12.34 28.71
CA ARG A 132 15.55 -13.12 29.72
C ARG A 132 14.04 -12.96 29.49
N ARG A 133 13.50 -13.68 28.50
CA ARG A 133 12.06 -13.71 28.17
C ARG A 133 11.25 -14.59 29.13
N ASN A 134 11.38 -14.33 30.43
CA ASN A 134 10.79 -15.16 31.47
C ASN A 134 9.44 -14.59 31.94
N ILE A 135 8.39 -15.40 31.84
CA ILE A 135 7.07 -15.09 32.41
C ILE A 135 7.07 -15.30 33.93
N PHE A 136 7.84 -16.31 34.37
CA PHE A 136 7.90 -16.76 35.76
C PHE A 136 9.30 -16.54 36.32
N THR A 137 9.36 -15.99 37.54
CA THR A 137 10.59 -15.89 38.32
C THR A 137 10.33 -16.42 39.71
N LEU A 138 11.00 -17.51 40.09
CA LEU A 138 10.89 -18.07 41.44
C LEU A 138 12.02 -17.50 42.30
N ILE A 139 11.65 -16.87 43.41
CA ILE A 139 12.59 -16.31 44.39
C ILE A 139 12.45 -17.00 45.75
N SER A 140 13.57 -17.25 46.41
CA SER A 140 13.63 -17.75 47.79
C SER A 140 14.36 -16.75 48.69
N ILE A 141 13.89 -16.64 49.93
CA ILE A 141 14.51 -15.80 50.97
C ILE A 141 14.90 -16.74 52.12
N PRO A 142 16.16 -17.19 52.18
CA PRO A 142 16.62 -18.08 53.24
C PRO A 142 16.44 -17.46 54.63
N HIS A 143 16.03 -18.28 55.60
CA HIS A 143 15.85 -17.84 56.98
C HIS A 143 17.19 -17.44 57.67
N GLU A 144 18.27 -18.17 57.39
CA GLU A 144 19.57 -17.99 58.06
C GLU A 144 20.34 -16.72 57.61
N VAL A 145 21.01 -16.06 58.57
CA VAL A 145 21.92 -14.94 58.28
C VAL A 145 23.23 -15.52 57.76
N ASN A 146 23.48 -15.39 56.46
CA ASN A 146 24.69 -15.95 55.84
C ASN A 146 25.99 -15.22 56.23
N MET A 147 25.93 -13.94 56.60
CA MET A 147 27.11 -13.20 57.06
C MET A 147 26.76 -12.03 57.98
N SER A 148 27.48 -11.94 59.11
CA SER A 148 27.50 -10.80 60.03
C SER A 148 28.94 -10.32 60.19
N LYS A 149 29.22 -9.04 59.86
CA LYS A 149 30.58 -8.49 59.90
C LYS A 149 30.60 -7.10 60.55
N LEU A 150 31.54 -6.90 61.47
CA LEU A 150 31.91 -5.57 61.95
C LEU A 150 32.85 -4.92 60.94
N ILE A 151 32.46 -3.77 60.41
CA ILE A 151 33.22 -2.99 59.44
C ILE A 151 33.71 -1.72 60.13
N ILE A 152 35.01 -1.45 60.01
CA ILE A 152 35.69 -0.28 60.56
C ILE A 152 36.16 0.58 59.40
N ILE A 153 35.68 1.83 59.32
CA ILE A 153 36.03 2.74 58.23
C ILE A 153 36.66 4.01 58.81
N ASN A 154 37.91 4.25 58.44
CA ASN A 154 38.64 5.45 58.82
C ASN A 154 37.96 6.72 58.28
N PRO A 155 38.21 7.90 58.90
CA PRO A 155 37.64 9.17 58.46
C PRO A 155 37.79 9.41 56.95
N PHE A 156 36.72 9.85 56.28
CA PHE A 156 36.69 10.18 54.85
C PHE A 156 37.16 9.06 53.89
N LYS A 157 37.19 7.80 54.34
CA LYS A 157 37.54 6.64 53.52
C LYS A 157 36.31 5.85 53.11
N SER A 158 36.49 5.03 52.08
CA SER A 158 35.48 4.11 51.56
C SER A 158 35.99 2.68 51.59
N ILE A 159 35.09 1.73 51.81
CA ILE A 159 35.33 0.29 51.65
C ILE A 159 34.37 -0.23 50.59
N ASN A 160 34.90 -1.00 49.64
CA ASN A 160 34.11 -1.72 48.65
C ASN A 160 33.98 -3.19 49.07
N LEU A 161 32.77 -3.71 49.02
CA LEU A 161 32.44 -5.10 49.27
C LEU A 161 31.91 -5.72 47.99
N ASP A 162 32.61 -6.73 47.49
CA ASP A 162 32.13 -7.55 46.37
C ASP A 162 31.16 -8.61 46.90
N VAL A 163 29.89 -8.43 46.58
CA VAL A 163 28.77 -9.32 46.93
C VAL A 163 28.92 -10.70 46.33
N ARG A 164 29.39 -10.83 45.08
CA ARG A 164 29.60 -12.14 44.45
C ARG A 164 30.69 -12.93 45.15
N SER A 165 31.77 -12.27 45.54
CA SER A 165 32.85 -12.91 46.30
C SER A 165 32.37 -13.45 47.65
N ILE A 166 31.42 -12.77 48.31
CA ILE A 166 30.86 -13.18 49.60
C ILE A 166 30.10 -14.51 49.46
N PHE A 167 29.39 -14.72 48.36
CA PHE A 167 28.58 -15.92 48.14
C PHE A 167 29.25 -16.97 47.22
N LYS A 168 30.49 -16.74 46.76
CA LYS A 168 31.32 -17.66 45.95
C LYS A 168 30.57 -18.38 44.82
N SER A 169 29.77 -17.64 44.04
CA SER A 169 28.90 -18.14 42.95
C SER A 169 27.99 -19.33 43.32
N LYS A 170 27.75 -19.57 44.61
CA LYS A 170 26.92 -20.69 45.09
C LYS A 170 25.45 -20.53 44.69
N TYR A 171 25.01 -19.28 44.48
CA TYR A 171 23.63 -18.92 44.24
C TYR A 171 23.53 -18.02 43.01
N ASP A 172 22.47 -18.19 42.22
CA ASP A 172 22.01 -17.17 41.29
C ASP A 172 21.30 -16.08 42.11
N LEU A 173 21.99 -14.96 42.37
CA LEU A 173 21.48 -13.92 43.25
C LEU A 173 20.46 -13.03 42.54
N TYR A 174 19.28 -12.91 43.14
CA TYR A 174 18.30 -11.90 42.79
C TYR A 174 18.69 -10.52 43.35
N ALA A 175 18.93 -10.48 44.66
CA ALA A 175 19.24 -9.29 45.43
C ALA A 175 19.92 -9.69 46.75
N VAL A 176 20.31 -8.69 47.55
CA VAL A 176 20.87 -8.92 48.86
C VAL A 176 20.25 -7.96 49.88
N LEU A 177 19.71 -8.51 50.96
CA LEU A 177 19.18 -7.74 52.08
C LEU A 177 20.29 -7.46 53.09
N CYS A 178 20.67 -6.19 53.20
CA CYS A 178 21.67 -5.67 54.11
C CYS A 178 21.01 -4.97 55.30
N LYS A 179 21.19 -5.50 56.50
CA LYS A 179 20.88 -4.76 57.74
C LYS A 179 22.15 -4.06 58.22
N VAL A 180 22.16 -2.73 58.13
CA VAL A 180 23.27 -1.84 58.45
C VAL A 180 22.99 -1.14 59.76
N ALA A 181 23.76 -1.45 60.81
CA ALA A 181 23.69 -0.77 62.09
C ALA A 181 24.94 0.11 62.27
N ILE A 182 24.77 1.43 62.20
CA ILE A 182 25.86 2.40 62.37
C ILE A 182 26.00 2.71 63.86
N ILE A 183 27.06 2.18 64.48
CA ILE A 183 27.35 2.35 65.91
C ILE A 183 27.95 3.73 66.14
N THR A 184 28.90 4.14 65.29
CA THR A 184 29.49 5.48 65.28
C THR A 184 29.73 5.94 63.84
N GLY A 185 29.78 7.25 63.63
CA GLY A 185 30.16 7.87 62.36
C GLY A 185 28.96 8.38 61.57
N ASN A 186 29.23 8.82 60.34
CA ASN A 186 28.20 9.16 59.37
C ASN A 186 28.55 8.41 58.08
N VAL A 187 27.85 7.31 57.81
CA VAL A 187 28.21 6.39 56.73
C VAL A 187 27.15 6.42 55.64
N ASP A 188 27.61 6.63 54.42
CA ASP A 188 26.81 6.52 53.20
C ASP A 188 27.02 5.15 52.59
N LEU A 189 25.94 4.41 52.34
CA LEU A 189 25.97 3.18 51.57
C LEU A 189 25.65 3.53 50.12
N ARG A 190 26.48 3.10 49.17
CA ARG A 190 26.31 3.29 47.72
C ARG A 190 26.43 1.96 47.00
N SER A 191 25.66 1.80 45.93
CA SER A 191 25.69 0.68 45.01
C SER A 191 25.05 1.11 43.69
N ASP A 192 25.14 0.27 42.65
CA ASP A 192 24.51 0.54 41.35
C ASP A 192 22.99 0.72 41.47
N LEU A 193 22.35 -0.06 42.36
CA LEU A 193 20.98 0.19 42.81
C LEU A 193 20.76 -0.36 44.22
N GLN A 194 20.17 0.47 45.09
CA GLN A 194 19.76 0.09 46.44
C GLN A 194 18.42 0.70 46.83
N TYR A 195 17.76 0.05 47.77
CA TYR A 195 16.45 0.40 48.29
C TYR A 195 16.48 0.34 49.81
N TYR A 196 16.09 1.42 50.49
CA TYR A 196 16.00 1.46 51.95
C TYR A 196 14.60 0.99 52.37
N LEU A 197 14.49 -0.24 52.89
CA LEU A 197 13.24 -0.82 53.39
C LEU A 197 12.78 -0.13 54.66
N THR A 198 13.70 0.07 55.61
CA THR A 198 13.40 0.80 56.84
C THR A 198 14.59 1.65 57.26
N LYS A 199 14.29 2.79 57.88
CA LYS A 199 15.26 3.64 58.59
C LYS A 199 14.72 3.92 59.97
N ARG A 200 15.46 3.54 60.99
CA ARG A 200 15.01 3.69 62.38
C ARG A 200 16.20 3.90 63.32
N LYS A 201 15.90 4.44 64.49
CA LYS A 201 16.83 4.50 65.61
C LYS A 201 16.55 3.35 66.56
N GLU A 202 17.56 2.56 66.88
CA GLU A 202 17.46 1.50 67.88
C GLU A 202 18.40 1.79 69.04
N LYS A 203 18.02 1.34 70.24
CA LYS A 203 18.94 1.32 71.38
C LYS A 203 19.76 0.04 71.31
N MET A 204 21.09 0.18 71.36
CA MET A 204 22.01 -0.94 71.36
C MET A 204 22.90 -0.87 72.59
N LEU A 205 22.89 -1.93 73.40
CA LEU A 205 23.83 -2.08 74.50
C LEU A 205 25.16 -2.61 73.97
N VAL A 206 26.21 -1.79 74.06
CA VAL A 206 27.57 -2.22 73.77
C VAL A 206 28.22 -2.66 75.07
N LYS A 207 28.48 -3.96 75.18
CA LYS A 207 29.02 -4.59 76.39
C LYS A 207 30.33 -3.91 76.81
N GLY A 208 30.36 -3.35 78.01
CA GLY A 208 31.53 -2.67 78.57
C GLY A 208 31.66 -1.18 78.25
N VAL A 209 30.74 -0.59 77.47
CA VAL A 209 30.78 0.85 77.12
C VAL A 209 29.50 1.56 77.57
N GLY A 210 28.33 1.01 77.28
CA GLY A 210 27.04 1.62 77.62
C GLY A 210 25.98 1.45 76.53
N GLU A 211 24.86 2.15 76.70
CA GLU A 211 23.74 2.13 75.75
C GLU A 211 23.91 3.24 74.71
N TYR A 212 23.84 2.90 73.43
CA TYR A 212 23.92 3.82 72.30
C TYR A 212 22.60 3.87 71.54
N ILE A 213 22.23 5.06 71.08
CA ILE A 213 21.18 5.21 70.07
C ILE A 213 21.86 5.15 68.71
N ILE A 214 21.61 4.07 67.98
CA ILE A 214 22.24 3.80 66.69
C ILE A 214 21.24 3.96 65.56
N ASP A 215 21.73 4.38 64.39
CA ASP A 215 20.92 4.36 63.17
C ASP A 215 20.98 2.97 62.54
N VAL A 216 19.82 2.35 62.34
CA VAL A 216 19.66 1.04 61.73
C VAL A 216 18.88 1.17 60.44
N TYR A 217 19.44 0.59 59.39
CA TYR A 217 18.89 0.59 58.04
C TYR A 217 18.71 -0.85 57.59
N ASP A 218 17.52 -1.20 57.11
CA ASP A 218 17.37 -2.39 56.28
C ASP A 218 17.40 -1.92 54.83
N VAL A 219 18.39 -2.40 54.08
CA VAL A 219 18.69 -1.95 52.71
C VAL A 219 18.74 -3.15 51.80
N LEU A 220 17.85 -3.19 50.81
CA LEU A 220 17.95 -4.15 49.72
C LEU A 220 18.91 -3.60 48.67
N VAL A 221 20.02 -4.27 48.45
CA VAL A 221 20.98 -3.93 47.41
C VAL A 221 20.81 -4.88 46.25
N PHE A 222 20.82 -4.35 45.04
CA PHE A 222 21.01 -5.20 43.88
C PHE A 222 22.11 -4.68 42.97
N GLY A 223 23.11 -5.52 42.82
CA GLY A 223 24.39 -5.19 42.24
C GLY A 223 25.44 -6.09 42.87
N GLU A 224 26.63 -6.08 42.29
CA GLU A 224 27.71 -6.94 42.71
C GLU A 224 28.63 -6.24 43.70
N ASN A 225 28.50 -4.93 43.86
CA ASN A 225 29.37 -4.12 44.69
C ASN A 225 28.56 -3.22 45.64
N ILE A 226 28.99 -3.19 46.90
CA ILE A 226 28.50 -2.28 47.93
C ILE A 226 29.68 -1.41 48.39
N THR A 227 29.57 -0.10 48.23
CA THR A 227 30.54 0.87 48.74
C THR A 227 29.99 1.51 50.02
N LEU A 228 30.73 1.40 51.12
CA LEU A 228 30.45 2.12 52.35
C LEU A 228 31.46 3.26 52.49
N THR A 229 30.98 4.50 52.59
CA THR A 229 31.83 5.69 52.72
C THR A 229 31.57 6.38 54.04
N ASN A 230 32.61 6.50 54.88
CA ASN A 230 32.53 7.31 56.08
C ASN A 230 32.72 8.79 55.71
N LYS A 231 31.70 9.61 55.93
CA LYS A 231 31.71 11.07 55.70
C LYS A 231 32.11 11.86 56.95
N ALA A 232 32.29 11.20 58.10
CA ALA A 232 32.70 11.85 59.33
C ALA A 232 34.23 11.99 59.43
N ASN A 233 34.66 12.91 60.29
CA ASN A 233 36.06 13.13 60.65
C ASN A 233 36.57 12.16 61.74
N PHE A 234 35.77 11.20 62.17
CA PHE A 234 36.13 10.15 63.14
C PHE A 234 35.78 8.75 62.60
N THR A 235 36.40 7.71 63.15
CA THR A 235 36.22 6.33 62.69
C THR A 235 34.78 5.84 62.86
N ALA A 236 34.24 5.21 61.82
CA ALA A 236 32.91 4.62 61.83
C ALA A 236 32.98 3.12 62.14
N TYR A 237 32.16 2.67 63.08
CA TYR A 237 31.94 1.26 63.39
C TYR A 237 30.54 0.85 62.91
N ILE A 238 30.48 -0.15 62.03
CA ILE A 238 29.24 -0.58 61.39
C ILE A 238 29.07 -2.08 61.59
N LEU A 239 27.94 -2.51 62.13
CA LEU A 239 27.55 -3.91 62.09
C LEU A 239 26.71 -4.15 60.83
N LEU A 240 27.25 -4.92 59.89
CA LEU A 240 26.59 -5.25 58.63
C LEU A 240 26.17 -6.72 58.62
N ASN A 241 24.87 -6.97 58.52
CA ASN A 241 24.32 -8.31 58.27
C ASN A 241 23.84 -8.40 56.83
N ILE A 242 24.17 -9.49 56.15
CA ILE A 242 23.90 -9.68 54.73
C ILE A 242 23.15 -11.01 54.54
N LYS A 243 21.95 -10.95 53.94
CA LYS A 243 21.14 -12.11 53.54
C LYS A 243 20.94 -12.12 52.02
N PRO A 244 21.20 -13.24 51.32
CA PRO A 244 20.91 -13.32 49.89
C PRO A 244 19.41 -13.49 49.65
N ILE A 245 18.93 -13.00 48.51
CA ILE A 245 17.68 -13.42 47.90
C ILE A 245 18.06 -14.17 46.63
N ILE A 246 17.60 -15.40 46.50
CA ILE A 246 18.11 -16.36 45.50
C ILE A 246 17.05 -16.56 44.40
N LEU A 247 17.51 -16.72 43.16
CA LEU A 247 16.70 -17.15 42.02
C LEU A 247 16.73 -18.69 41.94
N GLU A 248 15.57 -19.30 42.11
CA GLU A 248 15.38 -20.76 42.08
C GLU A 248 14.76 -21.22 40.75
N ASN A 249 15.01 -20.50 39.65
CA ASN A 249 14.35 -20.77 38.37
C ASN A 249 14.62 -22.18 37.82
N HIS A 250 15.69 -22.84 38.25
CA HIS A 250 15.97 -24.25 37.90
C HIS A 250 14.96 -25.24 38.51
N ALA A 251 14.23 -24.83 39.55
CA ALA A 251 13.18 -25.62 40.18
C ALA A 251 11.82 -25.52 39.44
N LEU A 252 11.73 -24.65 38.42
CA LEU A 252 10.60 -24.55 37.52
C LEU A 252 10.71 -25.61 36.43
N LYS A 253 9.75 -26.54 36.37
CA LYS A 253 9.61 -27.51 35.27
C LYS A 253 8.37 -27.16 34.47
N VAL A 254 8.56 -26.54 33.31
CA VAL A 254 7.44 -26.25 32.40
C VAL A 254 7.13 -27.51 31.60
N ALA A 255 5.90 -28.03 31.71
CA ALA A 255 5.42 -29.14 30.90
C ALA A 255 4.49 -28.61 29.81
N HIS A 256 4.78 -28.94 28.55
CA HIS A 256 3.98 -28.52 27.40
C HIS A 256 2.93 -29.59 27.09
N LEU A 257 1.65 -29.27 27.28
CA LEU A 257 0.54 -30.10 26.82
C LEU A 257 -0.21 -29.36 25.70
N VAL A 258 -0.73 -30.12 24.73
CA VAL A 258 -1.22 -29.61 23.42
C VAL A 258 -2.41 -28.66 23.54
N GLU A 259 -3.22 -28.74 24.60
CA GLU A 259 -4.48 -27.98 24.72
C GLU A 259 -4.47 -26.92 25.84
N HIS A 260 -3.48 -26.94 26.73
CA HIS A 260 -3.30 -26.01 27.84
C HIS A 260 -1.87 -26.08 28.36
N TYR A 261 -1.34 -24.97 28.85
CA TYR A 261 -0.01 -24.98 29.46
C TYR A 261 -0.17 -25.26 30.96
N GLU A 262 0.61 -26.21 31.46
CA GLU A 262 0.70 -26.50 32.89
C GLU A 262 2.10 -26.10 33.38
N LEU A 263 2.16 -25.24 34.40
CA LEU A 263 3.40 -25.01 35.13
C LEU A 263 3.48 -26.00 36.29
N LEU A 264 4.51 -26.84 36.29
CA LEU A 264 4.87 -27.70 37.42
C LEU A 264 6.02 -27.05 38.18
N ILE A 265 5.88 -26.91 39.50
CA ILE A 265 6.95 -26.43 40.35
C ILE A 265 7.16 -27.42 41.47
N GLU A 266 8.43 -27.68 41.72
CA GLU A 266 8.90 -28.36 42.90
C GLU A 266 9.60 -27.30 43.75
N ASN A 267 9.12 -27.04 44.96
CA ASN A 267 9.88 -26.30 45.96
C ASN A 267 10.54 -27.34 46.89
N PRO A 268 11.80 -27.75 46.61
CA PRO A 268 12.49 -28.71 47.46
C PRO A 268 13.00 -28.09 48.77
N LEU A 269 12.78 -26.79 48.99
CA LEU A 269 13.32 -26.07 50.13
C LEU A 269 12.41 -26.22 51.36
N ASN A 270 13.04 -26.09 52.52
CA ASN A 270 12.43 -26.10 53.86
C ASN A 270 11.88 -24.72 54.28
N HIS A 271 11.49 -23.90 53.31
CA HIS A 271 10.88 -22.60 53.53
C HIS A 271 10.05 -22.20 52.31
N ASN A 272 9.14 -21.25 52.51
CA ASN A 272 8.28 -20.74 51.44
C ASN A 272 9.11 -19.98 50.39
N CYS A 273 8.74 -20.18 49.13
CA CYS A 273 9.24 -19.40 47.99
C CYS A 273 8.14 -18.49 47.46
N PHE A 274 8.53 -17.48 46.67
CA PHE A 274 7.60 -16.58 46.02
C PHE A 274 7.77 -16.67 44.51
N LEU A 275 6.71 -17.10 43.82
CA LEU A 275 6.68 -17.14 42.36
C LEU A 275 6.12 -15.82 41.85
N MET A 276 6.99 -15.01 41.26
CA MET A 276 6.59 -13.81 40.55
C MET A 276 6.10 -14.16 39.15
N VAL A 277 4.92 -13.68 38.78
CA VAL A 277 4.28 -13.92 37.49
C VAL A 277 4.04 -12.58 36.80
N ASN A 278 4.68 -12.36 35.65
CA ASN A 278 4.37 -11.25 34.75
C ASN A 278 3.67 -11.80 33.49
N SER A 279 2.37 -12.11 33.57
CA SER A 279 1.65 -12.79 32.49
C SER A 279 1.36 -11.82 31.33
N PRO A 280 1.64 -12.17 30.05
CA PRO A 280 1.16 -11.38 28.90
C PRO A 280 -0.34 -11.11 28.96
N ARG A 281 -0.80 -9.99 28.38
CA ARG A 281 -2.23 -9.60 28.47
C ARG A 281 -3.18 -10.59 27.84
N VAL A 282 -2.67 -11.33 26.88
CA VAL A 282 -3.36 -12.36 26.12
C VAL A 282 -3.44 -13.71 26.85
N MET A 283 -2.87 -13.79 28.05
CA MET A 283 -2.69 -15.03 28.81
C MET A 283 -3.33 -14.90 30.19
N ASP A 284 -4.51 -15.49 30.33
CA ASP A 284 -5.15 -15.68 31.63
C ASP A 284 -4.62 -16.95 32.28
N PHE A 285 -4.59 -16.95 33.61
CA PHE A 285 -4.20 -18.12 34.39
C PHE A 285 -5.13 -18.31 35.58
N ASN A 286 -5.24 -19.57 36.02
CA ASN A 286 -5.87 -19.92 37.29
C ASN A 286 -4.85 -20.64 38.17
N SER A 287 -4.83 -20.34 39.46
CA SER A 287 -3.90 -20.91 40.45
C SER A 287 -4.64 -21.36 41.70
N SER A 288 -4.21 -22.48 42.27
CA SER A 288 -4.67 -22.94 43.58
C SER A 288 -3.90 -22.31 44.76
N LEU A 289 -2.80 -21.62 44.49
CA LEU A 289 -2.00 -20.95 45.52
C LEU A 289 -2.57 -19.60 45.92
N LYS A 290 -2.17 -19.17 47.12
CA LYS A 290 -2.45 -17.83 47.63
C LYS A 290 -1.75 -16.77 46.77
N ILE A 291 -2.54 -15.93 46.13
CA ILE A 291 -2.07 -14.72 45.42
C ILE A 291 -1.86 -13.61 46.44
N LEU A 292 -0.67 -13.00 46.41
CA LEU A 292 -0.33 -11.81 47.17
C LEU A 292 -0.64 -10.56 46.35
N SER A 293 -1.23 -9.55 46.98
CA SER A 293 -1.56 -8.26 46.35
C SER A 293 -0.39 -7.26 46.35
N HIS A 294 0.75 -7.61 46.94
CA HIS A 294 1.91 -6.74 47.13
C HIS A 294 3.21 -7.51 46.92
N ASP A 295 4.28 -6.80 46.59
CA ASP A 295 5.63 -7.35 46.47
C ASP A 295 6.11 -7.89 47.82
N PRO A 296 6.49 -9.17 47.93
CA PRO A 296 6.86 -9.77 49.21
C PRO A 296 8.17 -9.19 49.78
N ILE A 297 8.97 -8.50 48.96
CA ILE A 297 10.23 -7.89 49.37
C ILE A 297 10.06 -6.38 49.56
N LEU A 298 9.45 -5.70 48.59
CA LEU A 298 9.34 -4.23 48.57
C LEU A 298 8.06 -3.72 49.22
N ASN A 299 7.07 -4.59 49.43
CA ASN A 299 5.73 -4.27 49.94
C ASN A 299 4.99 -3.19 49.11
N VAL A 300 5.22 -3.19 47.80
CA VAL A 300 4.58 -2.28 46.83
C VAL A 300 3.39 -3.01 46.19
N THR A 301 2.26 -2.32 46.02
CA THR A 301 1.08 -2.84 45.32
C THR A 301 1.39 -3.12 43.86
N PHE A 302 0.87 -4.23 43.34
CA PHE A 302 1.06 -4.62 41.96
C PHE A 302 -0.02 -4.09 41.02
N PRO A 303 0.32 -3.89 39.73
CA PRO A 303 -0.68 -3.66 38.70
C PRO A 303 -1.47 -4.93 38.41
N ASP A 304 -2.52 -4.79 37.61
CA ASP A 304 -3.25 -5.94 37.07
C ASP A 304 -2.32 -6.88 36.26
N GLN A 305 -2.53 -8.19 36.38
CA GLN A 305 -1.78 -9.28 35.72
C GLN A 305 -0.31 -9.49 36.10
N TYR A 306 0.27 -8.63 36.95
CA TYR A 306 1.45 -9.01 37.71
C TYR A 306 1.02 -9.51 39.08
N CYS A 307 1.45 -10.70 39.45
CA CYS A 307 1.13 -11.22 40.77
C CYS A 307 2.27 -12.01 41.37
N VAL A 308 2.19 -12.24 42.67
CA VAL A 308 3.09 -13.13 43.38
C VAL A 308 2.27 -14.26 44.00
N LEU A 309 2.69 -15.48 43.75
CA LEU A 309 2.11 -16.69 44.35
C LEU A 309 3.05 -17.20 45.44
N GLU A 310 2.51 -17.43 46.63
CA GLU A 310 3.27 -18.03 47.74
C GLU A 310 3.35 -19.55 47.56
N VAL A 311 4.54 -20.07 47.27
CA VAL A 311 4.81 -21.50 47.07
C VAL A 311 5.27 -22.10 48.41
N PRO A 312 4.49 -23.02 49.02
CA PRO A 312 4.84 -23.60 50.31
C PRO A 312 6.15 -24.38 50.28
N GLU A 313 6.79 -24.54 51.44
CA GLU A 313 7.92 -25.47 51.62
C GLU A 313 7.54 -26.91 51.23
N ASN A 314 8.52 -27.69 50.74
CA ASN A 314 8.35 -29.07 50.29
C ASN A 314 7.19 -29.30 49.30
N TYR A 315 6.78 -28.25 48.59
CA TYR A 315 5.66 -28.33 47.65
C TYR A 315 6.06 -29.09 46.38
N SER A 316 5.23 -30.03 45.96
CA SER A 316 5.32 -30.66 44.64
C SER A 316 3.91 -30.78 44.09
N GLY A 317 3.62 -30.08 42.98
CA GLY A 317 2.27 -30.03 42.46
C GLY A 317 2.11 -29.20 41.18
N ARG A 318 0.94 -29.35 40.55
CA ARG A 318 0.53 -28.55 39.39
C ARG A 318 -0.04 -27.23 39.87
N LEU A 319 0.48 -26.14 39.33
CA LEU A 319 0.24 -24.82 39.91
C LEU A 319 -0.67 -23.92 39.10
N MET A 320 -0.51 -23.93 37.77
CA MET A 320 -1.24 -23.00 36.93
C MET A 320 -1.68 -23.63 35.64
N PHE A 321 -2.94 -23.35 35.30
CA PHE A 321 -3.52 -23.58 33.99
C PHE A 321 -3.59 -22.27 33.25
N PHE A 322 -3.04 -22.24 32.03
CA PHE A 322 -3.08 -21.05 31.18
C PHE A 322 -4.10 -21.21 30.07
N LYS A 323 -4.85 -20.13 29.85
CA LYS A 323 -5.75 -19.99 28.71
C LYS A 323 -5.34 -18.77 27.91
N PHE A 324 -5.10 -18.95 26.62
CA PHE A 324 -4.88 -17.83 25.72
C PHE A 324 -6.20 -17.28 25.21
N ASN A 325 -6.29 -15.96 25.21
CA ASN A 325 -7.30 -15.23 24.47
C ASN A 325 -6.82 -15.07 23.01
N TYR A 326 -7.75 -14.88 22.07
CA TYR A 326 -7.36 -14.51 20.71
C TYR A 326 -6.89 -13.05 20.67
N VAL A 327 -6.01 -12.73 19.72
CA VAL A 327 -5.65 -11.34 19.39
C VAL A 327 -6.35 -10.95 18.11
N PHE A 328 -7.03 -9.80 18.11
CA PHE A 328 -7.55 -9.20 16.89
C PHE A 328 -6.45 -8.48 16.13
N LEU A 329 -6.22 -8.87 14.89
CA LEU A 329 -5.31 -8.21 13.96
C LEU A 329 -6.07 -7.10 13.23
N ASN A 330 -5.63 -5.87 13.40
CA ASN A 330 -6.14 -4.73 12.64
C ASN A 330 -5.01 -4.19 11.78
N ILE A 331 -5.21 -4.15 10.46
CA ILE A 331 -4.24 -3.60 9.51
C ILE A 331 -4.80 -2.29 9.02
N LEU A 332 -4.09 -1.21 9.36
CA LEU A 332 -4.53 0.15 9.16
C LEU A 332 -3.56 0.89 8.24
N ASP A 333 -4.08 1.79 7.43
CA ASP A 333 -3.29 2.74 6.66
C ASP A 333 -2.84 3.94 7.53
N LEU A 334 -2.24 4.96 6.90
CA LEU A 334 -1.83 6.17 7.62
C LEU A 334 -3.00 7.08 8.05
N ASP A 335 -4.16 6.96 7.40
CA ASP A 335 -5.37 7.71 7.74
C ASP A 335 -6.23 6.96 8.79
N MET A 336 -5.70 5.85 9.34
CA MET A 336 -6.34 4.98 10.34
C MET A 336 -7.56 4.23 9.80
N GLU A 337 -7.66 4.06 8.48
CA GLU A 337 -8.68 3.24 7.82
C GLU A 337 -8.17 1.80 7.62
N GLU A 338 -9.09 0.83 7.57
CA GLU A 338 -8.73 -0.57 7.31
C GLU A 338 -8.26 -0.75 5.87
N VAL A 339 -7.11 -1.41 5.71
CA VAL A 339 -6.55 -1.77 4.40
C VAL A 339 -7.48 -2.74 3.69
N SER A 340 -7.84 -2.44 2.45
CA SER A 340 -8.95 -3.12 1.76
C SER A 340 -8.62 -4.51 1.22
N GLU A 341 -7.37 -4.75 0.82
CA GLU A 341 -6.92 -6.03 0.28
C GLU A 341 -5.55 -6.45 0.83
N TYR A 342 -5.55 -7.46 1.69
CA TYR A 342 -4.32 -8.11 2.17
C TYR A 342 -4.57 -9.58 2.49
N SER A 343 -3.48 -10.35 2.56
CA SER A 343 -3.47 -11.66 3.24
C SER A 343 -2.42 -11.61 4.34
N ALA A 344 -2.76 -12.08 5.54
CA ALA A 344 -1.85 -12.10 6.67
C ALA A 344 -1.46 -13.55 7.02
N ILE A 345 -0.17 -13.77 7.25
CA ILE A 345 0.37 -15.05 7.71
C ILE A 345 1.02 -14.82 9.06
N VAL A 346 0.64 -15.60 10.05
CA VAL A 346 1.30 -15.63 11.35
C VAL A 346 2.38 -16.71 11.31
N GLU A 347 3.60 -16.33 11.68
CA GLU A 347 4.77 -17.20 11.83
C GLU A 347 5.13 -17.30 13.30
N TYR A 348 5.19 -18.53 13.80
CA TYR A 348 5.45 -18.85 15.20
C TYR A 348 6.92 -19.18 15.45
N PRO A 349 7.33 -19.24 16.73
CA PRO A 349 8.72 -19.50 17.13
C PRO A 349 9.31 -20.82 16.64
N ASP A 350 8.45 -21.83 16.51
CA ASP A 350 8.79 -23.17 16.04
C ASP A 350 8.88 -23.26 14.51
N GLY A 351 8.66 -22.13 13.81
CA GLY A 351 8.65 -22.03 12.35
C GLY A 351 7.31 -22.41 11.71
N SER A 352 6.31 -22.81 12.49
CA SER A 352 4.96 -23.06 11.96
C SER A 352 4.32 -21.76 11.46
N ARG A 353 3.47 -21.89 10.43
CA ARG A 353 2.83 -20.75 9.76
C ARG A 353 1.34 -21.00 9.54
N VAL A 354 0.54 -19.97 9.76
CA VAL A 354 -0.92 -20.02 9.67
C VAL A 354 -1.42 -18.79 8.93
N GLU A 355 -2.27 -18.98 7.93
CA GLU A 355 -2.95 -17.90 7.23
C GLU A 355 -4.17 -17.43 8.05
N ILE A 356 -4.40 -16.12 8.10
CA ILE A 356 -5.45 -15.50 8.91
C ILE A 356 -6.63 -15.13 8.03
N GLU A 357 -7.80 -15.72 8.30
CA GLU A 357 -9.05 -15.48 7.56
C GLU A 357 -10.03 -14.56 8.31
N ASP A 358 -10.12 -14.67 9.65
CA ASP A 358 -11.13 -13.97 10.49
C ASP A 358 -10.56 -12.82 11.34
N ASN A 359 -9.40 -12.25 10.97
CA ASN A 359 -8.63 -11.28 11.78
C ASN A 359 -8.30 -11.75 13.21
N ARG A 360 -8.50 -13.03 13.53
CA ARG A 360 -8.19 -13.61 14.84
C ARG A 360 -6.91 -14.42 14.74
N ILE A 361 -5.93 -14.03 15.53
CA ILE A 361 -4.67 -14.74 15.63
C ILE A 361 -4.82 -15.88 16.65
N PRO A 362 -4.63 -17.15 16.24
CA PRO A 362 -4.52 -18.23 17.20
C PRO A 362 -3.23 -18.04 17.99
N LEU A 363 -3.29 -18.18 19.31
CA LEU A 363 -2.10 -18.07 20.14
C LEU A 363 -1.61 -19.44 20.57
N ILE A 364 -0.32 -19.65 20.38
CA ILE A 364 0.44 -20.75 21.01
C ILE A 364 1.40 -20.14 22.00
N TYR A 365 1.85 -20.91 22.99
CA TYR A 365 2.96 -20.47 23.83
C TYR A 365 4.32 -20.86 23.27
N PRO A 366 5.31 -19.96 23.40
CA PRO A 366 5.15 -18.60 23.96
C PRO A 366 4.39 -17.67 22.98
N PRO A 367 3.47 -16.79 23.43
CA PRO A 367 2.64 -15.93 22.57
C PRO A 367 3.43 -14.76 21.97
N TYR A 368 4.59 -15.05 21.39
CA TYR A 368 5.30 -14.17 20.47
C TYR A 368 5.27 -14.79 19.08
N PHE A 369 5.05 -13.95 18.08
CA PHE A 369 4.91 -14.39 16.70
C PHE A 369 5.27 -13.21 15.78
N ALA A 370 5.45 -13.53 14.51
CA ALA A 370 5.53 -12.52 13.46
C ALA A 370 4.28 -12.56 12.58
N VAL A 371 3.79 -11.40 12.18
CA VAL A 371 2.74 -11.25 11.18
C VAL A 371 3.40 -10.80 9.89
N ILE A 372 3.29 -11.62 8.85
CA ILE A 372 3.72 -11.32 7.48
C ILE A 372 2.47 -10.88 6.72
N ILE A 373 2.41 -9.60 6.39
CA ILE A 373 1.33 -9.02 5.61
C ILE A 373 1.76 -9.03 4.15
N LYS A 374 0.97 -9.69 3.30
CA LYS A 374 1.15 -9.66 1.85
C LYS A 374 0.03 -8.81 1.25
N ILE A 375 0.43 -7.88 0.41
CA ILE A 375 -0.48 -7.02 -0.31
C ILE A 375 -0.36 -7.42 -1.79
N PRO A 376 -1.47 -7.68 -2.51
CA PRO A 376 -1.44 -8.34 -3.82
C PRO A 376 -0.49 -7.72 -4.86
N TYR A 377 -0.21 -6.42 -4.73
CA TYR A 377 0.60 -5.62 -5.67
C TYR A 377 1.84 -4.99 -5.03
N GLN A 378 2.18 -5.32 -3.78
CA GLN A 378 3.26 -4.67 -3.03
C GLN A 378 4.11 -5.67 -2.24
N SER A 379 5.25 -5.20 -1.72
CA SER A 379 6.17 -6.03 -0.93
C SER A 379 5.48 -6.58 0.31
N ALA A 380 5.98 -7.73 0.79
CA ALA A 380 5.52 -8.28 2.05
C ALA A 380 6.20 -7.54 3.21
N ILE A 381 5.43 -7.23 4.25
CA ILE A 381 5.93 -6.54 5.45
C ILE A 381 5.80 -7.50 6.63
N ARG A 382 6.88 -7.68 7.37
CA ARG A 382 6.96 -8.57 8.52
C ARG A 382 7.00 -7.74 9.80
N TYR A 383 6.02 -7.94 10.68
CA TYR A 383 5.98 -7.34 12.01
C TYR A 383 6.19 -8.43 13.06
N SER A 384 7.18 -8.28 13.93
CA SER A 384 7.36 -9.18 15.09
C SER A 384 6.79 -8.52 16.34
N THR A 385 6.04 -9.26 17.15
CA THR A 385 5.51 -8.73 18.40
C THR A 385 5.42 -9.78 19.49
N ALA A 386 5.45 -9.29 20.74
CA ALA A 386 5.27 -10.05 21.96
C ALA A 386 4.49 -9.25 23.02
N SER A 387 3.76 -8.21 22.60
CA SER A 387 3.05 -7.27 23.47
C SER A 387 1.80 -6.76 22.79
N PHE A 388 0.70 -6.57 23.54
CA PHE A 388 -0.61 -6.35 22.95
C PHE A 388 -1.40 -5.24 23.66
N ARG A 389 -2.07 -4.40 22.87
CA ARG A 389 -2.99 -3.38 23.39
C ARG A 389 -4.39 -3.97 23.43
N ASN A 390 -4.98 -4.16 24.61
CA ASN A 390 -6.38 -4.62 24.75
C ASN A 390 -6.77 -5.83 23.87
N LEU A 391 -5.91 -6.86 23.81
CA LEU A 391 -6.11 -8.05 22.96
C LEU A 391 -6.20 -7.73 21.45
N SER A 392 -5.64 -6.58 21.03
CA SER A 392 -5.54 -6.18 19.63
C SER A 392 -4.08 -5.88 19.25
N LEU A 393 -3.76 -6.19 18.00
CA LEU A 393 -2.50 -5.85 17.35
C LEU A 393 -2.84 -4.94 16.17
N ASN A 394 -2.54 -3.65 16.31
CA ASN A 394 -2.75 -2.67 15.25
C ASN A 394 -1.43 -2.48 14.50
N LEU A 395 -1.43 -2.85 13.22
CA LEU A 395 -0.27 -2.69 12.34
C LEU A 395 -0.56 -1.58 11.34
N TYR A 396 0.27 -0.54 11.38
CA TYR A 396 0.15 0.62 10.50
C TYR A 396 1.07 0.45 9.31
N LEU A 397 0.51 0.54 8.11
CA LEU A 397 1.24 0.46 6.86
C LEU A 397 1.43 1.86 6.28
N ASN A 398 2.61 2.13 5.72
CA ASN A 398 2.94 3.42 5.09
C ASN A 398 2.27 3.53 3.70
N MET A 399 0.94 3.56 3.68
CA MET A 399 0.13 3.61 2.47
C MET A 399 -1.06 4.56 2.63
N LYS A 400 -1.55 5.06 1.50
CA LYS A 400 -2.78 5.86 1.38
C LYS A 400 -3.41 5.65 0.00
N ASP A 401 -4.62 6.16 -0.15
CA ASP A 401 -5.25 6.26 -1.46
C ASP A 401 -4.57 7.32 -2.32
N PHE A 402 -4.15 6.92 -3.53
CA PHE A 402 -3.53 7.78 -4.52
C PHE A 402 -4.52 8.12 -5.62
N VAL A 403 -4.79 9.41 -5.80
CA VAL A 403 -5.78 9.89 -6.76
C VAL A 403 -5.08 10.62 -7.90
N ILE A 404 -5.45 10.29 -9.14
CA ILE A 404 -5.02 11.06 -10.31
C ILE A 404 -6.23 11.66 -11.02
N ARG A 405 -6.06 12.87 -11.54
CA ARG A 405 -6.99 13.49 -12.48
C ARG A 405 -6.36 13.52 -13.86
N VAL A 406 -7.01 12.91 -14.84
CA VAL A 406 -6.56 12.90 -16.23
C VAL A 406 -7.38 13.87 -17.06
N THR A 407 -6.68 14.71 -17.83
CA THR A 407 -7.28 15.76 -18.67
C THR A 407 -6.74 15.70 -20.10
N ASP A 408 -7.47 16.28 -21.06
CA ASP A 408 -6.93 16.59 -22.39
C ASP A 408 -6.08 17.89 -22.35
N MET A 409 -5.47 18.25 -23.48
CA MET A 409 -4.66 19.49 -23.58
C MET A 409 -5.49 20.78 -23.49
N GLU A 410 -6.82 20.66 -23.46
CA GLU A 410 -7.73 21.77 -23.24
C GLU A 410 -8.16 21.90 -21.76
N GLY A 411 -7.70 21.00 -20.89
CA GLY A 411 -8.04 20.96 -19.47
C GLY A 411 -9.40 20.29 -19.19
N ASN A 412 -10.04 19.70 -20.20
CA ASN A 412 -11.28 18.96 -19.98
C ASN A 412 -10.97 17.59 -19.37
N PRO A 413 -11.83 17.09 -18.47
CA PRO A 413 -11.67 15.77 -17.88
C PRO A 413 -11.75 14.67 -18.96
N LEU A 414 -10.89 13.65 -18.83
CA LEU A 414 -10.85 12.52 -19.75
C LEU A 414 -11.51 11.28 -19.13
N PRO A 415 -12.80 11.00 -19.39
CA PRO A 415 -13.48 9.80 -18.87
C PRO A 415 -13.08 8.53 -19.61
N ASN A 416 -13.20 7.38 -18.93
CA ASN A 416 -12.91 6.04 -19.46
C ASN A 416 -11.46 5.83 -19.93
N ALA A 417 -10.52 6.67 -19.51
CA ALA A 417 -9.10 6.40 -19.64
C ALA A 417 -8.71 5.32 -18.62
N SER A 418 -7.90 4.36 -19.04
CA SER A 418 -7.34 3.33 -18.17
C SER A 418 -5.97 3.77 -17.70
N ALA A 419 -5.75 3.79 -16.40
CA ALA A 419 -4.43 4.02 -15.84
C ALA A 419 -3.92 2.75 -15.16
N LYS A 420 -2.62 2.50 -15.31
CA LYS A 420 -1.89 1.44 -14.64
C LYS A 420 -0.73 2.03 -13.86
N LEU A 421 -0.68 1.73 -12.57
CA LEU A 421 0.40 2.10 -11.67
C LEU A 421 1.30 0.89 -11.46
N PHE A 422 2.49 0.90 -12.06
CA PHE A 422 3.46 -0.19 -11.98
C PHE A 422 4.38 -0.04 -10.77
N SER A 423 4.44 -1.07 -9.93
CA SER A 423 5.38 -1.16 -8.81
C SER A 423 6.65 -1.91 -9.22
N PHE A 424 7.81 -1.26 -9.07
CA PHE A 424 9.11 -1.91 -9.30
C PHE A 424 9.47 -2.95 -8.23
N SER A 425 8.87 -2.88 -7.04
CA SER A 425 9.18 -3.82 -5.96
C SER A 425 8.56 -5.20 -6.16
N THR A 426 7.42 -5.27 -6.86
CA THR A 426 6.67 -6.51 -7.10
C THR A 426 6.52 -6.89 -8.56
N TYR A 427 6.90 -6.00 -9.48
CA TYR A 427 6.66 -6.17 -10.92
C TYR A 427 5.19 -6.34 -11.28
N LYS A 428 4.28 -5.76 -10.50
CA LYS A 428 2.82 -5.81 -10.70
C LYS A 428 2.22 -4.43 -10.93
N TYR A 429 0.99 -4.42 -11.43
CA TYR A 429 0.23 -3.19 -11.71
C TYR A 429 -1.03 -3.12 -10.85
N ILE A 430 -1.32 -1.92 -10.35
CA ILE A 430 -2.65 -1.54 -9.89
C ILE A 430 -3.34 -0.82 -11.05
N GLN A 431 -4.61 -1.10 -11.32
CA GLN A 431 -5.33 -0.54 -12.47
C GLN A 431 -6.61 0.17 -12.05
N GLY A 432 -6.96 1.24 -12.78
CA GLY A 432 -8.19 1.98 -12.57
C GLY A 432 -8.70 2.60 -13.86
N LEU A 433 -9.98 2.99 -13.85
CA LEU A 433 -10.64 3.70 -14.95
C LEU A 433 -11.08 5.07 -14.46
N SER A 434 -10.96 6.08 -15.32
CA SER A 434 -11.38 7.44 -14.97
C SER A 434 -12.90 7.60 -15.03
N ASP A 435 -13.44 8.26 -14.01
CA ASP A 435 -14.85 8.64 -13.93
C ASP A 435 -15.20 9.82 -14.88
N GLY A 436 -16.44 10.29 -14.83
CA GLY A 436 -16.90 11.45 -15.62
C GLY A 436 -16.15 12.76 -15.36
N ARG A 437 -15.41 12.85 -14.25
CA ARG A 437 -14.57 14.01 -13.87
C ARG A 437 -13.10 13.77 -14.17
N GLY A 438 -12.75 12.66 -14.82
CA GLY A 438 -11.38 12.28 -15.14
C GLY A 438 -10.61 11.75 -13.92
N LEU A 439 -11.28 11.39 -12.82
CA LEU A 439 -10.62 10.95 -11.59
C LEU A 439 -10.43 9.43 -11.58
N ILE A 440 -9.24 8.98 -11.19
CA ILE A 440 -8.90 7.58 -10.93
C ILE A 440 -8.35 7.51 -9.51
N ARG A 441 -8.92 6.62 -8.68
CA ARG A 441 -8.46 6.38 -7.30
C ARG A 441 -7.84 4.99 -7.23
N PHE A 442 -6.55 4.95 -6.92
CA PHE A 442 -5.83 3.73 -6.57
C PHE A 442 -5.85 3.59 -5.05
N ARG A 443 -6.38 2.48 -4.54
CA ARG A 443 -6.46 2.24 -3.10
C ARG A 443 -5.16 1.67 -2.53
N ASP A 444 -4.92 1.92 -1.25
CA ASP A 444 -3.87 1.27 -0.45
C ASP A 444 -2.48 1.33 -1.09
N VAL A 445 -2.10 2.48 -1.68
CA VAL A 445 -0.81 2.63 -2.39
C VAL A 445 0.32 2.94 -1.41
N LEU A 446 1.40 2.15 -1.41
CA LEU A 446 2.58 2.45 -0.59
C LEU A 446 3.19 3.80 -0.96
N LEU A 447 3.48 4.58 0.07
CA LEU A 447 4.19 5.85 -0.01
C LEU A 447 5.70 5.66 -0.02
N ASP A 448 6.40 6.71 -0.45
CA ASP A 448 7.86 6.81 -0.56
C ASP A 448 8.47 5.75 -1.49
N VAL A 449 7.66 5.33 -2.48
CA VAL A 449 8.02 4.36 -3.52
C VAL A 449 7.82 5.00 -4.90
N ASN A 450 8.77 4.72 -5.79
CA ASN A 450 8.68 5.10 -7.20
C ASN A 450 7.78 4.12 -7.97
N TYR A 451 6.85 4.66 -8.73
CA TYR A 451 5.97 3.92 -9.64
C TYR A 451 6.13 4.42 -11.07
N THR A 452 5.83 3.55 -12.04
CA THR A 452 5.58 3.99 -13.42
C THR A 452 4.08 4.07 -13.66
N LEU A 453 3.56 5.28 -13.83
CA LEU A 453 2.19 5.53 -14.25
C LEU A 453 2.09 5.45 -15.78
N LEU A 454 1.22 4.58 -16.26
CA LEU A 454 0.87 4.42 -17.68
C LEU A 454 -0.60 4.80 -17.85
N ILE A 455 -0.92 5.64 -18.84
CA ILE A 455 -2.29 6.03 -19.15
C ILE A 455 -2.61 5.60 -20.58
N TYR A 456 -3.74 4.92 -20.73
CA TYR A 456 -4.29 4.43 -21.97
C TYR A 456 -5.64 5.08 -22.26
N TYR A 457 -5.85 5.48 -23.51
CA TYR A 457 -7.14 5.92 -24.00
C TYR A 457 -7.46 5.22 -25.31
N ARG A 458 -8.66 4.61 -25.40
CA ARG A 458 -9.05 3.74 -26.54
C ARG A 458 -7.97 2.69 -26.89
N ASN A 459 -7.36 2.08 -25.86
CA ASN A 459 -6.28 1.09 -25.94
C ASN A 459 -4.93 1.59 -26.48
N VAL A 460 -4.71 2.91 -26.56
CA VAL A 460 -3.44 3.52 -26.96
C VAL A 460 -2.77 4.13 -25.75
N GLU A 461 -1.48 3.86 -25.54
CA GLU A 461 -0.67 4.53 -24.50
C GLU A 461 -0.48 6.00 -24.87
N ILE A 462 -0.99 6.91 -24.05
CA ILE A 462 -0.94 8.35 -24.28
C ILE A 462 0.01 9.07 -23.32
N ALA A 463 0.29 8.47 -22.15
CA ALA A 463 1.23 9.03 -21.20
C ALA A 463 1.96 7.92 -20.44
N LYS A 464 3.23 8.17 -20.16
CA LYS A 464 4.10 7.34 -19.33
C LYS A 464 4.96 8.24 -18.46
N LYS A 465 4.84 8.12 -17.14
CA LYS A 465 5.54 8.98 -16.17
C LYS A 465 6.07 8.14 -15.01
N VAL A 466 7.28 8.42 -14.56
CA VAL A 466 7.77 7.93 -13.27
C VAL A 466 7.33 8.93 -12.21
N ILE A 467 6.65 8.44 -11.18
CA ILE A 467 6.14 9.26 -10.08
C ILE A 467 6.57 8.65 -8.75
N GLU A 468 6.96 9.51 -7.81
CA GLU A 468 7.11 9.15 -6.42
C GLU A 468 5.79 9.47 -5.72
N VAL A 469 5.13 8.45 -5.18
CA VAL A 469 3.90 8.65 -4.41
C VAL A 469 4.32 8.92 -2.97
N SER A 470 3.98 10.08 -2.45
CA SER A 470 4.26 10.48 -1.06
C SER A 470 3.03 11.18 -0.47
N ASP A 471 3.02 11.40 0.84
CA ASP A 471 1.87 12.00 1.53
C ASP A 471 1.49 13.38 0.94
N ASN A 472 2.51 14.19 0.59
CA ASN A 472 2.33 15.51 -0.03
C ASN A 472 1.83 15.47 -1.48
N ASN A 473 1.94 14.33 -2.17
CA ASN A 473 1.58 14.15 -3.57
C ASN A 473 0.56 13.01 -3.77
N SER A 474 -0.30 12.77 -2.78
CA SER A 474 -1.39 11.78 -2.86
C SER A 474 -2.46 12.12 -3.91
N PHE A 475 -2.41 13.34 -4.47
CA PHE A 475 -3.20 13.77 -5.63
C PHE A 475 -2.30 14.39 -6.71
N ILE A 476 -2.46 13.97 -7.97
CA ILE A 476 -1.80 14.62 -9.12
C ILE A 476 -2.75 14.83 -10.29
N GLU A 477 -2.49 15.88 -11.08
CA GLU A 477 -3.14 16.10 -12.37
C GLU A 477 -2.18 15.72 -13.50
N VAL A 478 -2.69 14.98 -14.49
CA VAL A 478 -1.93 14.49 -15.64
C VAL A 478 -2.63 14.95 -16.91
N GLU A 479 -2.09 16.02 -17.49
CA GLU A 479 -2.46 16.47 -18.83
C GLU A 479 -1.97 15.44 -19.85
N CYS A 480 -2.91 14.87 -20.60
CA CYS A 480 -2.63 13.91 -21.64
C CYS A 480 -2.51 14.62 -23.00
N PRO A 481 -1.61 14.17 -23.89
CA PRO A 481 -1.33 14.82 -25.18
C PRO A 481 -2.42 14.49 -26.23
N LEU A 482 -3.66 14.78 -25.88
CA LEU A 482 -4.88 14.53 -26.61
C LEU A 482 -5.55 15.87 -26.93
N SER A 483 -5.99 16.06 -28.17
CA SER A 483 -6.69 17.28 -28.60
C SER A 483 -7.58 16.98 -29.82
N ARG A 484 -8.43 17.92 -30.20
CA ARG A 484 -9.26 17.85 -31.42
C ARG A 484 -8.59 18.62 -32.53
N MET A 485 -8.35 17.97 -33.66
CA MET A 485 -7.80 18.61 -34.85
C MET A 485 -8.95 19.05 -35.76
N GLN A 486 -8.89 20.28 -36.25
CA GLN A 486 -9.77 20.73 -37.33
C GLN A 486 -9.02 20.61 -38.66
N ILE A 487 -9.59 19.90 -39.63
CA ILE A 487 -9.08 19.84 -41.00
C ILE A 487 -10.05 20.62 -41.88
N LYS A 488 -9.52 21.55 -42.67
CA LYS A 488 -10.26 22.25 -43.72
C LYS A 488 -9.79 21.75 -45.08
N VAL A 489 -10.71 21.28 -45.91
CA VAL A 489 -10.42 20.77 -47.25
C VAL A 489 -10.95 21.74 -48.28
N ILE A 490 -10.07 22.20 -49.17
CA ILE A 490 -10.37 23.17 -50.23
C ILE A 490 -9.88 22.68 -51.59
N ASP A 491 -10.47 23.18 -52.69
CA ASP A 491 -9.85 23.08 -54.01
C ASP A 491 -8.72 24.12 -54.18
N PHE A 492 -7.99 24.01 -55.29
CA PHE A 492 -6.94 24.95 -55.69
C PHE A 492 -7.41 26.40 -55.90
N MET A 493 -8.73 26.64 -55.96
CA MET A 493 -9.33 27.98 -56.04
C MET A 493 -9.77 28.50 -54.67
N GLY A 494 -9.55 27.74 -53.59
CA GLY A 494 -9.92 28.09 -52.22
C GLY A 494 -11.37 27.77 -51.84
N ASN A 495 -12.15 27.10 -52.71
CA ASN A 495 -13.52 26.73 -52.39
C ASN A 495 -13.57 25.50 -51.47
N PRO A 496 -14.47 25.47 -50.46
CA PRO A 496 -14.58 24.33 -49.56
C PRO A 496 -15.14 23.08 -50.25
N LEU A 497 -14.56 21.93 -49.94
CA LEU A 497 -15.00 20.63 -50.49
C LEU A 497 -15.83 19.86 -49.47
N LYS A 498 -17.12 19.70 -49.78
CA LYS A 498 -18.09 18.99 -48.95
C LYS A 498 -18.12 17.49 -49.27
N ASN A 499 -18.46 16.65 -48.28
CA ASN A 499 -18.64 15.21 -48.44
C ASN A 499 -17.36 14.47 -48.86
N VAL A 500 -16.18 15.03 -48.52
CA VAL A 500 -14.89 14.35 -48.69
C VAL A 500 -14.65 13.50 -47.45
N THR A 501 -14.46 12.19 -47.64
CA THR A 501 -14.08 11.28 -46.56
C THR A 501 -12.57 11.39 -46.31
N LEU A 502 -12.19 11.66 -45.07
CA LEU A 502 -10.81 11.74 -44.63
C LEU A 502 -10.48 10.51 -43.78
N GLU A 503 -9.44 9.78 -44.15
CA GLU A 503 -8.82 8.75 -43.31
C GLU A 503 -7.49 9.26 -42.76
N LEU A 504 -7.41 9.45 -41.45
CA LEU A 504 -6.21 9.84 -40.74
C LEU A 504 -5.59 8.58 -40.14
N ARG A 505 -4.33 8.29 -40.47
CA ARG A 505 -3.58 7.15 -39.93
C ARG A 505 -2.26 7.60 -39.33
N SER A 506 -2.01 7.21 -38.08
CA SER A 506 -0.69 7.25 -37.45
C SER A 506 -0.25 5.83 -37.12
N LYS A 507 0.93 5.68 -36.50
CA LYS A 507 1.44 4.35 -36.09
C LYS A 507 0.51 3.64 -35.10
N MET A 508 -0.19 4.39 -34.26
CA MET A 508 -0.97 3.84 -33.13
C MET A 508 -2.46 4.22 -33.17
N PHE A 509 -2.88 5.06 -34.11
CA PHE A 509 -4.23 5.61 -34.13
C PHE A 509 -4.79 5.67 -35.56
N THR A 510 -6.10 5.48 -35.71
CA THR A 510 -6.82 5.68 -36.96
C THR A 510 -8.13 6.39 -36.67
N GLU A 511 -8.43 7.40 -37.47
CA GLU A 511 -9.68 8.16 -37.41
C GLU A 511 -10.23 8.36 -38.81
N THR A 512 -11.55 8.33 -38.95
CA THR A 512 -12.23 8.61 -40.21
C THR A 512 -13.33 9.63 -40.01
N GLY A 513 -13.51 10.53 -40.97
CA GLY A 513 -14.57 11.52 -40.94
C GLY A 513 -14.95 12.03 -42.31
N VAL A 514 -15.99 12.88 -42.36
CA VAL A 514 -16.50 13.48 -43.59
C VAL A 514 -16.57 14.98 -43.42
N THR A 515 -16.15 15.73 -44.43
CA THR A 515 -16.21 17.19 -44.41
C THR A 515 -17.63 17.73 -44.52
N ASP A 516 -17.93 18.78 -43.74
CA ASP A 516 -19.20 19.50 -43.76
C ASP A 516 -19.35 20.42 -44.99
N SER A 517 -20.41 21.23 -45.05
CA SER A 517 -20.65 22.18 -46.15
C SER A 517 -19.61 23.30 -46.27
N ASN A 518 -18.85 23.56 -45.21
CA ASN A 518 -17.77 24.53 -45.18
C ASN A 518 -16.39 23.87 -45.40
N GLY A 519 -16.37 22.57 -45.77
CA GLY A 519 -15.15 21.80 -45.99
C GLY A 519 -14.43 21.42 -44.71
N ASN A 520 -15.06 21.56 -43.53
CA ASN A 520 -14.42 21.28 -42.26
C ASN A 520 -14.73 19.87 -41.77
N PHE A 521 -13.75 19.24 -41.14
CA PHE A 521 -13.90 18.04 -40.33
C PHE A 521 -13.18 18.25 -38.99
N ILE A 522 -13.87 18.02 -37.87
CA ILE A 522 -13.27 18.06 -36.54
C ILE A 522 -13.17 16.62 -36.04
N THR A 523 -11.96 16.19 -35.69
CA THR A 523 -11.72 14.83 -35.21
C THR A 523 -12.40 14.58 -33.86
N SER A 524 -12.56 13.30 -33.50
CA SER A 524 -12.66 12.95 -32.08
C SER A 524 -11.36 13.33 -31.35
N LEU A 525 -11.31 13.08 -30.04
CA LEU A 525 -10.11 13.34 -29.26
C LEU A 525 -9.00 12.34 -29.67
N ILE A 526 -7.91 12.85 -30.27
CA ILE A 526 -6.83 12.04 -30.83
C ILE A 526 -5.46 12.48 -30.28
N PRO A 527 -4.44 11.59 -30.23
CA PRO A 527 -3.09 11.96 -29.83
C PRO A 527 -2.46 12.99 -30.76
N VAL A 528 -1.72 13.95 -30.21
CA VAL A 528 -0.83 14.83 -31.00
C VAL A 528 0.27 14.01 -31.66
N GLY A 529 0.69 14.41 -32.86
CA GLY A 529 1.68 13.68 -33.65
C GLY A 529 1.47 13.82 -35.15
N VAL A 530 2.16 12.98 -35.91
CA VAL A 530 2.13 13.02 -37.38
C VAL A 530 1.11 12.02 -37.91
N TYR A 531 0.23 12.48 -38.78
CA TYR A 531 -0.82 11.69 -39.42
C TYR A 531 -0.66 11.71 -40.93
N ASN A 532 -0.80 10.54 -41.55
CA ASN A 532 -1.06 10.42 -42.98
C ASN A 532 -2.56 10.53 -43.21
N VAL A 533 -2.97 11.59 -43.87
CA VAL A 533 -4.36 11.89 -44.20
C VAL A 533 -4.60 11.54 -45.66
N THR A 534 -5.56 10.65 -45.92
CA THR A 534 -5.98 10.33 -47.29
C THR A 534 -7.41 10.80 -47.50
N ALA A 535 -7.63 11.57 -48.55
CA ALA A 535 -8.93 12.12 -48.92
C ALA A 535 -9.60 11.27 -50.01
N TYR A 536 -10.89 11.01 -49.86
CA TYR A 536 -11.69 10.23 -50.79
C TYR A 536 -13.01 10.93 -51.11
N TYR A 537 -13.51 10.74 -52.33
CA TYR A 537 -14.89 11.05 -52.70
C TYR A 537 -15.57 9.77 -53.19
N GLY A 538 -16.47 9.22 -52.38
CA GLY A 538 -16.97 7.86 -52.59
C GLY A 538 -15.81 6.85 -52.52
N LYS A 539 -15.53 6.16 -53.63
CA LYS A 539 -14.41 5.20 -53.75
C LYS A 539 -13.16 5.81 -54.40
N LEU A 540 -13.24 7.05 -54.89
CA LEU A 540 -12.15 7.70 -55.60
C LEU A 540 -11.18 8.35 -54.61
N LYS A 541 -9.90 7.99 -54.69
CA LYS A 541 -8.84 8.64 -53.92
C LYS A 541 -8.51 9.99 -54.55
N LEU A 542 -8.63 11.06 -53.77
CA LEU A 542 -8.35 12.42 -54.21
C LEU A 542 -6.88 12.82 -53.98
N GLY A 543 -6.27 12.32 -52.91
CA GLY A 543 -4.88 12.63 -52.56
C GLY A 543 -4.48 12.08 -51.19
N SER A 544 -3.18 12.12 -50.88
CA SER A 544 -2.61 11.74 -49.59
C SER A 544 -1.63 12.82 -49.12
N PHE A 545 -1.70 13.17 -47.84
CA PHE A 545 -0.98 14.28 -47.23
C PHE A 545 -0.43 13.86 -45.88
N THR A 546 0.65 14.50 -45.43
CA THR A 546 1.16 14.33 -44.08
C THR A 546 0.88 15.60 -43.30
N VAL A 547 0.17 15.46 -42.18
CA VAL A 547 -0.20 16.56 -41.28
C VAL A 547 0.51 16.36 -39.95
N ASN A 548 1.26 17.36 -39.50
CA ASN A 548 1.86 17.38 -38.17
C ASN A 548 0.92 18.11 -37.20
N PHE A 549 0.36 17.38 -36.24
CA PHE A 549 -0.60 17.90 -35.27
C PHE A 549 0.09 18.16 -33.93
N THR A 550 0.21 19.42 -33.54
CA THR A 550 0.94 19.85 -32.32
C THR A 550 0.04 20.39 -31.20
N SER A 551 -1.28 20.48 -31.42
CA SER A 551 -2.40 20.96 -30.56
C SER A 551 -3.15 22.15 -31.16
N ARG A 552 -4.50 22.11 -31.15
CA ARG A 552 -5.43 23.13 -31.70
C ARG A 552 -5.10 23.68 -33.10
N ALA A 553 -4.43 22.88 -33.93
CA ALA A 553 -4.11 23.28 -35.29
C ALA A 553 -5.34 23.11 -36.20
N THR A 554 -5.64 24.16 -36.97
CA THR A 554 -6.42 24.00 -38.20
C THR A 554 -5.45 23.61 -39.30
N ALA A 555 -5.57 22.40 -39.83
CA ALA A 555 -4.79 21.96 -40.98
C ALA A 555 -5.62 22.21 -42.25
N THR A 556 -5.07 22.96 -43.20
CA THR A 556 -5.71 23.14 -44.51
C THR A 556 -5.10 22.16 -45.51
N ILE A 557 -5.93 21.34 -46.14
CA ILE A 557 -5.56 20.43 -47.22
C ILE A 557 -6.13 21.00 -48.52
N GLU A 558 -5.25 21.33 -49.45
CA GLU A 558 -5.61 21.76 -50.79
C GLU A 558 -5.56 20.58 -51.76
N LEU A 559 -6.63 20.39 -52.54
CA LEU A 559 -6.76 19.31 -53.51
C LEU A 559 -6.85 19.88 -54.94
N GLU A 560 -6.04 19.35 -55.86
CA GLU A 560 -6.15 19.62 -57.30
C GLU A 560 -7.30 18.80 -57.90
N VAL A 561 -8.53 19.19 -57.57
CA VAL A 561 -9.75 18.55 -58.07
C VAL A 561 -10.60 19.52 -58.89
N TYR A 562 -11.29 18.98 -59.89
CA TYR A 562 -12.06 19.73 -60.87
C TYR A 562 -13.43 19.09 -61.09
N SER A 563 -14.36 19.87 -61.63
CA SER A 563 -15.69 19.41 -62.04
C SER A 563 -15.72 19.11 -63.53
N LEU A 564 -16.16 17.91 -63.89
CA LEU A 564 -16.40 17.50 -65.27
C LEU A 564 -17.90 17.52 -65.55
N SER A 565 -18.33 18.41 -66.44
CA SER A 565 -19.71 18.46 -66.91
C SER A 565 -19.81 17.85 -68.30
N VAL A 566 -20.60 16.80 -68.45
CA VAL A 566 -20.78 16.09 -69.72
C VAL A 566 -22.20 16.31 -70.22
N SER A 567 -22.36 16.60 -71.50
CA SER A 567 -23.65 16.57 -72.18
C SER A 567 -23.58 15.70 -73.43
N VAL A 568 -24.54 14.82 -73.65
CA VAL A 568 -24.59 13.98 -74.85
C VAL A 568 -25.60 14.55 -75.83
N LYS A 569 -25.18 14.71 -77.08
CA LYS A 569 -25.96 15.34 -78.15
C LYS A 569 -26.08 14.45 -79.39
N ASP A 570 -27.19 14.58 -80.09
CA ASP A 570 -27.41 13.98 -81.41
C ASP A 570 -26.63 14.74 -82.51
N ALA A 571 -26.70 14.25 -83.76
CA ALA A 571 -26.06 14.85 -84.92
C ALA A 571 -26.56 16.26 -85.26
N PHE A 572 -27.72 16.64 -84.72
CA PHE A 572 -28.33 17.97 -84.88
C PHE A 572 -28.07 18.90 -83.68
N GLY A 573 -27.35 18.42 -82.66
CA GLY A 573 -27.00 19.19 -81.46
C GLY A 573 -28.04 19.16 -80.34
N ASN A 574 -29.13 18.39 -80.47
CA ASN A 574 -30.14 18.21 -79.42
C ASN A 574 -29.62 17.28 -78.33
N ILE A 575 -30.06 17.48 -77.08
CA ILE A 575 -29.66 16.64 -75.96
C ILE A 575 -30.33 15.26 -76.05
N LEU A 576 -29.54 14.20 -75.97
CA LEU A 576 -30.03 12.82 -75.94
C LEU A 576 -30.32 12.39 -74.51
N SER A 577 -31.55 11.99 -74.21
CA SER A 577 -31.94 11.38 -72.92
C SER A 577 -31.57 9.89 -72.87
N ASP A 578 -31.61 9.30 -71.68
CA ASP A 578 -31.46 7.86 -71.43
C ASP A 578 -30.17 7.29 -72.04
N VAL A 579 -29.05 7.96 -71.74
CA VAL A 579 -27.72 7.60 -72.21
C VAL A 579 -26.92 6.98 -71.07
N SER A 580 -26.35 5.80 -71.27
CA SER A 580 -25.42 5.24 -70.29
C SER A 580 -24.05 5.92 -70.42
N ILE A 581 -23.48 6.34 -69.29
CA ILE A 581 -22.13 6.88 -69.23
C ILE A 581 -21.32 6.11 -68.19
N GLU A 582 -20.13 5.68 -68.62
CA GLU A 582 -19.11 5.13 -67.75
C GLU A 582 -17.89 6.03 -67.79
N VAL A 583 -17.34 6.35 -66.62
CA VAL A 583 -16.12 7.15 -66.49
C VAL A 583 -15.05 6.28 -65.88
N TYR A 584 -13.92 6.22 -66.57
CA TYR A 584 -12.74 5.47 -66.14
C TYR A 584 -11.60 6.41 -65.80
N SER A 585 -10.88 6.10 -64.72
CA SER A 585 -9.60 6.70 -64.34
C SER A 585 -8.60 5.56 -64.14
N ASP A 586 -7.47 5.60 -64.83
CA ASP A 586 -6.44 4.55 -64.82
C ASP A 586 -7.00 3.12 -64.99
N GLY A 587 -7.99 2.97 -65.88
CA GLY A 587 -8.63 1.68 -66.19
C GLY A 587 -9.69 1.21 -65.18
N ILE A 588 -9.90 1.94 -64.08
CA ILE A 588 -10.93 1.64 -63.07
C ILE A 588 -12.20 2.45 -63.38
N CYS A 589 -13.35 1.78 -63.43
CA CYS A 589 -14.64 2.45 -63.57
C CYS A 589 -14.99 3.17 -62.26
N ILE A 590 -14.98 4.51 -62.28
CA ILE A 590 -15.26 5.35 -61.11
C ILE A 590 -16.70 5.86 -61.07
N LEU A 591 -17.40 5.80 -62.21
CA LEU A 591 -18.82 6.13 -62.32
C LEU A 591 -19.44 5.28 -63.43
N ASN A 592 -20.61 4.70 -63.17
CA ASN A 592 -21.48 4.08 -64.17
C ASN A 592 -22.92 4.52 -63.86
N THR A 593 -23.55 5.25 -64.78
CA THR A 593 -24.90 5.79 -64.56
C THR A 593 -25.62 6.07 -65.88
N THR A 594 -26.95 6.18 -65.81
CA THR A 594 -27.79 6.53 -66.95
C THR A 594 -28.26 7.98 -66.84
N LEU A 595 -27.99 8.77 -67.88
CA LEU A 595 -28.31 10.19 -67.99
C LEU A 595 -29.73 10.37 -68.54
N SER A 596 -30.74 10.36 -67.68
CA SER A 596 -32.14 10.60 -68.06
C SER A 596 -32.37 11.95 -68.75
N ARG A 597 -31.53 12.96 -68.47
CA ARG A 597 -31.56 14.29 -69.10
C ARG A 597 -30.37 14.56 -70.02
N GLY A 598 -29.59 13.54 -70.37
CA GLY A 598 -28.42 13.66 -71.25
C GLY A 598 -27.29 14.54 -70.71
N LYS A 599 -27.31 14.88 -69.43
CA LYS A 599 -26.34 15.75 -68.77
C LYS A 599 -25.95 15.22 -67.40
N ILE A 600 -24.70 15.42 -67.02
CA ILE A 600 -24.17 15.13 -65.68
C ILE A 600 -23.08 16.12 -65.32
N ALA A 601 -23.01 16.47 -64.04
CA ALA A 601 -21.86 17.15 -63.44
C ALA A 601 -21.23 16.20 -62.44
N ILE A 602 -19.97 15.87 -62.67
CA ILE A 602 -19.17 14.98 -61.82
C ILE A 602 -18.19 15.89 -61.07
N PRO A 603 -18.46 16.19 -59.79
CA PRO A 603 -17.57 17.03 -58.99
C PRO A 603 -16.36 16.24 -58.52
N TYR A 604 -15.32 16.99 -58.11
CA TYR A 604 -14.17 16.50 -57.36
C TYR A 604 -13.35 15.39 -58.05
N LEU A 605 -13.16 15.48 -59.36
CA LEU A 605 -12.25 14.62 -60.11
C LEU A 605 -10.81 15.15 -60.02
N PRO A 606 -9.83 14.36 -59.54
CA PRO A 606 -8.42 14.76 -59.54
C PRO A 606 -7.91 15.15 -60.93
N LYS A 607 -6.87 15.97 -60.97
CA LYS A 607 -6.10 16.22 -62.20
C LYS A 607 -5.64 14.91 -62.83
N GLY A 608 -5.90 14.71 -64.12
CA GLY A 608 -5.45 13.48 -64.79
C GLY A 608 -6.22 13.09 -66.05
N ASN A 609 -5.93 11.88 -66.53
CA ASN A 609 -6.57 11.31 -67.71
C ASN A 609 -7.84 10.54 -67.33
N TYR A 610 -8.91 10.80 -68.07
CA TYR A 610 -10.18 10.10 -67.94
C TYR A 610 -10.64 9.58 -69.29
N THR A 611 -11.33 8.45 -69.25
CA THR A 611 -11.97 7.85 -70.42
C THR A 611 -13.46 7.79 -70.18
N LEU A 612 -14.22 8.48 -71.02
CA LEU A 612 -15.68 8.47 -71.02
C LEU A 612 -16.16 7.46 -72.05
N LYS A 613 -16.95 6.47 -71.63
CA LYS A 613 -17.66 5.56 -72.52
C LYS A 613 -19.13 5.90 -72.49
N VAL A 614 -19.63 6.40 -73.60
CA VAL A 614 -21.03 6.81 -73.78
C VAL A 614 -21.73 5.77 -74.61
N SER A 615 -22.86 5.27 -74.12
CA SER A 615 -23.61 4.20 -74.77
C SER A 615 -25.10 4.53 -74.88
N VAL A 616 -25.66 4.34 -76.07
CA VAL A 616 -27.09 4.49 -76.35
C VAL A 616 -27.52 3.25 -77.13
N GLY A 617 -28.31 2.34 -76.54
CA GLY A 617 -28.59 1.05 -77.18
C GLY A 617 -27.30 0.31 -77.57
N MET A 618 -27.16 -0.06 -78.86
CA MET A 618 -25.94 -0.68 -79.42
C MET A 618 -24.84 0.33 -79.82
N TYR A 619 -25.11 1.63 -79.71
CA TYR A 619 -24.12 2.66 -79.99
C TYR A 619 -23.16 2.80 -78.82
N HIS A 620 -21.85 2.86 -79.11
CA HIS A 620 -20.81 3.12 -78.14
C HIS A 620 -19.81 4.13 -78.71
N GLN A 621 -19.43 5.11 -77.89
CA GLN A 621 -18.41 6.10 -78.20
C GLN A 621 -17.48 6.26 -77.00
N GLU A 622 -16.17 6.23 -77.27
CA GLU A 622 -15.14 6.40 -76.25
C GLU A 622 -14.43 7.74 -76.46
N ILE A 623 -14.19 8.47 -75.37
CA ILE A 623 -13.58 9.81 -75.39
C ILE A 623 -12.53 9.88 -74.30
N HIS A 624 -11.29 10.14 -74.70
CA HIS A 624 -10.21 10.41 -73.77
C HIS A 624 -10.11 11.91 -73.51
N ILE A 625 -10.07 12.29 -72.25
CA ILE A 625 -9.90 13.67 -71.82
C ILE A 625 -8.80 13.76 -70.77
N TYR A 626 -8.04 14.85 -70.84
CA TYR A 626 -7.20 15.29 -69.74
C TYR A 626 -7.91 16.41 -69.00
N LEU A 627 -7.99 16.29 -67.67
CA LEU A 627 -8.67 17.23 -66.79
C LEU A 627 -7.62 18.01 -65.98
N GLU A 628 -7.51 19.30 -66.23
CA GLU A 628 -6.62 20.25 -65.53
C GLU A 628 -7.34 21.54 -65.11
N ALA A 629 -8.63 21.63 -65.40
CA ALA A 629 -9.53 22.71 -65.06
C ALA A 629 -10.96 22.17 -65.05
N ASN A 630 -11.91 22.92 -64.47
CA ASN A 630 -13.33 22.64 -64.64
C ASN A 630 -13.65 22.59 -66.13
N ARG A 631 -14.16 21.45 -66.62
CA ARG A 631 -14.29 21.19 -68.06
C ARG A 631 -15.71 20.80 -68.40
N TYR A 632 -16.25 21.44 -69.43
CA TYR A 632 -17.48 21.03 -70.09
C TYR A 632 -17.15 20.23 -71.36
N VAL A 633 -17.67 19.01 -71.47
CA VAL A 633 -17.44 18.11 -72.61
C VAL A 633 -18.78 17.82 -73.30
N PRO A 634 -19.05 18.47 -74.45
CA PRO A 634 -20.16 18.08 -75.30
C PRO A 634 -19.77 16.84 -76.12
N VAL A 635 -20.39 15.70 -75.83
CA VAL A 635 -20.26 14.47 -76.58
C VAL A 635 -21.24 14.52 -77.75
N ASN A 636 -20.74 14.83 -78.94
CA ASN A 636 -21.54 14.83 -80.15
C ASN A 636 -21.50 13.43 -80.77
N THR A 637 -22.68 12.82 -80.88
CA THR A 637 -22.88 11.54 -81.56
C THR A 637 -23.27 11.76 -83.01
N ASP A 638 -23.09 10.76 -83.86
CA ASP A 638 -23.57 10.74 -85.25
C ASP A 638 -25.01 10.20 -85.37
N ILE A 639 -25.72 10.08 -84.25
CA ILE A 639 -27.11 9.61 -84.17
C ILE A 639 -28.02 10.71 -84.74
N ILE A 640 -28.79 10.37 -85.77
CA ILE A 640 -29.75 11.25 -86.42
C ILE A 640 -31.16 11.02 -85.90
N LEU A 641 -31.52 9.75 -85.67
CA LEU A 641 -32.85 9.37 -85.22
C LEU A 641 -32.76 8.22 -84.24
N ARG A 642 -33.50 8.36 -83.14
CA ARG A 642 -33.72 7.31 -82.14
C ARG A 642 -35.22 7.09 -82.00
N TYR A 643 -35.68 5.86 -82.26
CA TYR A 643 -37.08 5.46 -82.06
C TYR A 643 -37.10 4.07 -81.41
N GLY A 644 -37.40 4.03 -80.11
CA GLY A 644 -37.21 2.81 -79.30
C GLY A 644 -35.74 2.38 -79.30
N ASP A 645 -35.49 1.11 -79.63
CA ASP A 645 -34.14 0.53 -79.73
C ASP A 645 -33.47 0.76 -81.10
N ILE A 646 -34.19 1.36 -82.05
CA ILE A 646 -33.66 1.63 -83.39
C ILE A 646 -32.85 2.94 -83.35
N ILE A 647 -31.58 2.84 -83.71
CA ILE A 647 -30.64 3.96 -83.81
C ILE A 647 -30.20 4.08 -85.26
N VAL A 648 -30.43 5.24 -85.86
CA VAL A 648 -29.98 5.57 -87.21
C VAL A 648 -28.85 6.57 -87.11
N ARG A 649 -27.68 6.20 -87.63
CA ARG A 649 -26.51 7.06 -87.72
C ARG A 649 -26.44 7.78 -89.07
N GLN A 650 -25.61 8.81 -89.14
CA GLN A 650 -25.33 9.52 -90.38
C GLN A 650 -24.84 8.61 -91.52
N ASN A 651 -24.01 7.62 -91.20
CA ASN A 651 -23.55 6.64 -92.19
C ASN A 651 -24.64 5.64 -92.60
N ASP A 652 -25.59 5.33 -91.72
CA ASP A 652 -26.71 4.44 -92.05
C ASP A 652 -27.64 5.13 -93.08
N LEU A 653 -27.73 6.45 -93.06
CA LEU A 653 -28.46 7.24 -94.06
C LEU A 653 -27.83 7.13 -95.47
N MET A 654 -26.50 7.04 -95.56
CA MET A 654 -25.80 6.75 -96.82
C MET A 654 -26.12 5.33 -97.32
N ILE A 655 -26.20 4.35 -96.42
CA ILE A 655 -26.56 2.97 -96.78
C ILE A 655 -28.05 2.90 -97.20
N ILE A 656 -28.95 3.53 -96.45
CA ILE A 656 -30.39 3.58 -96.77
C ILE A 656 -30.61 4.28 -98.11
N THR A 657 -29.91 5.39 -98.38
CA THR A 657 -30.00 6.08 -99.68
C THR A 657 -29.47 5.20 -100.80
N ILE A 658 -28.30 4.56 -100.66
CA ILE A 658 -27.76 3.63 -101.67
C ILE A 658 -28.69 2.43 -101.90
N VAL A 659 -29.19 1.79 -100.84
CA VAL A 659 -30.12 0.65 -100.93
C VAL A 659 -31.44 1.07 -101.57
N SER A 660 -31.97 2.25 -101.23
CA SER A 660 -33.19 2.79 -101.86
C SER A 660 -32.97 3.07 -103.35
N LEU A 661 -31.79 3.60 -103.73
CA LEU A 661 -31.40 3.84 -105.12
C LEU A 661 -31.26 2.52 -105.88
N CYS A 662 -30.62 1.51 -105.28
CA CYS A 662 -30.50 0.16 -105.82
C CYS A 662 -31.86 -0.55 -105.97
N LEU A 663 -32.77 -0.44 -104.99
CA LEU A 663 -34.12 -0.99 -105.08
C LEU A 663 -34.95 -0.27 -106.14
N MET A 664 -34.81 1.05 -106.27
CA MET A 664 -35.43 1.83 -107.33
C MET A 664 -34.90 1.42 -108.72
N LEU A 665 -33.58 1.24 -108.85
CA LEU A 665 -32.94 0.68 -110.05
C LEU A 665 -33.42 -0.74 -110.37
N LEU A 666 -33.51 -1.63 -109.38
CA LEU A 666 -34.05 -2.98 -109.55
C LEU A 666 -35.52 -2.97 -109.98
N LYS A 667 -36.34 -2.07 -109.43
CA LYS A 667 -37.75 -1.88 -109.84
C LYS A 667 -37.86 -1.35 -111.28
N LEU A 668 -36.95 -0.46 -111.69
CA LEU A 668 -36.84 0.03 -113.08
C LEU A 668 -36.39 -1.08 -114.05
N ILE A 669 -35.44 -1.93 -113.66
CA ILE A 669 -35.00 -3.10 -114.44
C ILE A 669 -36.11 -4.14 -114.56
N ARG A 670 -36.88 -4.40 -113.49
CA ARG A 670 -38.04 -5.31 -113.51
C ARG A 670 -39.14 -4.81 -114.45
N ARG A 671 -39.44 -3.51 -114.43
CA ARG A 671 -40.37 -2.86 -115.39
C ARG A 671 -39.93 -2.97 -116.85
N ARG A 672 -38.62 -2.97 -117.15
CA ARG A 672 -38.13 -3.16 -118.53
C ARG A 672 -38.24 -4.60 -119.03
N LYS A 673 -38.28 -5.61 -118.15
CA LYS A 673 -38.47 -7.02 -118.55
C LYS A 673 -39.93 -7.41 -118.83
N GLU A 674 -40.91 -6.57 -118.46
CA GLU A 674 -42.33 -6.78 -118.77
C GLU A 674 -42.76 -6.18 -120.13
N ILE A 675 -41.87 -5.53 -120.89
CA ILE A 675 -42.20 -4.81 -122.15
C ILE A 675 -41.65 -5.54 -123.41
N VAL A 676 -41.30 -6.83 -123.32
CA VAL A 676 -40.94 -7.63 -124.52
C VAL A 676 -41.66 -8.97 -124.50
N ILE A 677 -42.96 -8.97 -124.82
CA ILE A 677 -43.65 -9.97 -125.67
C ILE A 677 -44.85 -9.24 -126.31
N GLU A 678 -44.67 -8.77 -127.54
CA GLU A 678 -45.67 -8.90 -128.62
C GLU A 678 -44.91 -9.33 -129.88
#